data_AF-A0AAD5GVA4-F1
#
_entry.id   AF-A0AAD5GVA4-F1
#
_cell.length_a   1.000
_cell.length_b   1.000
_cell.length_c   1.000
_cell.angle_alpha   90.00
_cell.angle_beta   90.00
_cell.angle_gamma   90.00
#
_symmetry.space_group_name_H-M   'P 1'
#
loop_
_entity.id
_entity.type
_entity.pdbx_description
1 polymer ?
#
loop_
_entity_poly.entity_id
_entity_poly.type
_entity_poly.pdbx_seq_one_letter_code
_entity_poly.pdbx_strand_id
1 'polypeptide(L)'
;MEFEKRKKATLATMCSSEPDKSPKGEIDAPLIPLLETLNSHPSYFTTSSCSGRISILSTPTTSSSLKKKAKGGSWLFISHHPAPPSSLLNLIFPPLIINPSHSDTQHNHNLVFRFEPLIIAVESKDVLSAQKLVSLAISCGFRESGITSVNSKRVIVAIRCSIRLEVPLGDTHNIMVSKEFLNYLVGIANHKMEANRKRTDAFHDALLRNQFLAPSSGIHNHTGSADSDFLNLNQDLGDKDCSIITDDIQLTSDVTSNGGVPELILPIKPMVITGEPVEKLHLWGHSACMLETTKNPKSVLVFGGFGGIGRHARRKDSWLLDLVSGQLQLLDFSSTPSPRLGHTASLAGELMFVVGGRADPGNVLNDVWVLNTTNNEWKQVQCTGIGFPHSHRHASAVIGSNLYIFGGIHNGSISSRMFRLDTQNLTWEEVVVQGQIPSPRHSHTLVAHGSQLFMFGGYDGVKALGDFYSFDVQSCTWKKEKMAGSTPYARFSHTMFVYKNYIGIMGGCPIKQHYQELSINKVGSSVWKRIKLNSIGEDLFVRSTTSVVGDELVIVGGGASCYAFGTKFSEPMKLSLLSLVSLVEPFNEAKEQSNTLTEKRSNAGFDLNLEGVYGNKMVPLRWVLRVDKKHAKPAKDILKKFGWLDAERKVYTQENGGHVCFPITKEFVALYQNKKPDLNEAVDEVINLKAQEIFKVASSARALDLLAALGATTHADHVVKVRKASSSPLKIMKDAVASLLNRHNLPTTLLEQLPTRWERLGDIVVLPMTSFKDSVWDSLGKELWLIVTESLGATRLARQGRVSPTGTRDSGLEILAGDNGWVDHRENGVLYSFDATKCMFSWGNLSEKRRMGQLDCKEEVIVDLFAGIGYFTLPFLVKANAKMVYACEWNPHAIEALRRNLEANGVADRCVVLEGDNRATAPKGVANRVNLGLLPSSEGSWATAVRAL
;
A
#
# COMPACT_ATOMS: atom_id res chain seq x y z
N MET A 1 -19.00 16.32 25.14
CA MET A 1 -20.32 16.92 25.44
C MET A 1 -20.84 17.82 24.33
N GLU A 2 -19.97 18.61 23.68
CA GLU A 2 -20.39 19.54 22.63
C GLU A 2 -20.87 18.89 21.32
N PHE A 3 -20.24 17.80 20.85
CA PHE A 3 -20.67 17.07 19.64
C PHE A 3 -22.06 16.44 19.82
N GLU A 4 -22.29 15.70 20.91
CA GLU A 4 -23.59 15.08 21.20
C GLU A 4 -24.69 16.15 21.33
N LYS A 5 -24.39 17.33 21.88
CA LYS A 5 -25.31 18.47 21.94
C LYS A 5 -25.62 19.04 20.56
N ARG A 6 -24.62 19.19 19.68
CA ARG A 6 -24.80 19.64 18.28
C ARG A 6 -25.51 18.61 17.42
N LYS A 7 -25.19 17.33 17.60
CA LYS A 7 -25.87 16.21 16.97
C LYS A 7 -27.34 16.19 17.38
N LYS A 8 -27.62 16.23 18.68
CA LYS A 8 -28.99 16.29 19.21
C LYS A 8 -29.74 17.55 18.72
N ALA A 9 -29.08 18.71 18.67
CA ALA A 9 -29.68 19.94 18.15
C ALA A 9 -29.95 19.88 16.63
N THR A 10 -29.00 19.39 15.84
CA THR A 10 -29.13 19.28 14.38
C THR A 10 -30.19 18.25 14.00
N LEU A 11 -30.22 17.10 14.69
CA LEU A 11 -31.26 16.09 14.50
C LEU A 11 -32.63 16.58 14.97
N ALA A 12 -32.71 17.39 16.03
CA ALA A 12 -33.96 18.03 16.45
C ALA A 12 -34.46 19.07 15.42
N THR A 13 -33.57 19.80 14.76
CA THR A 13 -33.92 20.71 13.64
C THR A 13 -34.33 19.93 12.38
N MET A 14 -33.73 18.76 12.12
CA MET A 14 -34.14 17.89 11.01
C MET A 14 -35.50 17.22 11.25
N CYS A 15 -35.94 17.11 12.50
CA CYS A 15 -37.26 16.59 12.89
C CYS A 15 -38.29 17.69 13.22
N SER A 16 -37.97 18.98 13.03
CA SER A 16 -38.93 20.07 13.21
C SER A 16 -39.74 20.33 11.92
N SER A 17 -40.89 20.98 12.04
CA SER A 17 -41.75 21.31 10.90
C SER A 17 -41.32 22.58 10.13
N GLU A 18 -40.09 23.06 10.33
CA GLU A 18 -39.56 24.25 9.65
C GLU A 18 -38.84 23.88 8.33
N PRO A 19 -38.98 24.67 7.26
CA PRO A 19 -38.43 24.33 5.94
C PRO A 19 -36.90 24.37 5.90
N ASP A 20 -36.31 23.41 5.17
CA ASP A 20 -34.87 23.22 4.99
C ASP A 20 -34.22 24.41 4.27
N LYS A 21 -32.94 24.66 4.58
CA LYS A 21 -32.20 25.82 4.07
C LYS A 21 -31.73 25.69 2.63
N SER A 22 -31.95 24.54 1.99
CA SER A 22 -31.71 24.39 0.57
C SER A 22 -32.71 25.25 -0.23
N PRO A 23 -32.37 25.64 -1.47
CA PRO A 23 -33.30 26.38 -2.33
C PRO A 23 -34.62 25.65 -2.60
N LYS A 24 -34.67 24.33 -2.37
CA LYS A 24 -35.85 23.47 -2.54
C LYS A 24 -36.75 23.45 -1.29
N GLY A 25 -36.23 23.83 -0.13
CA GLY A 25 -36.98 23.90 1.13
C GLY A 25 -37.19 22.56 1.85
N GLU A 26 -36.75 21.43 1.26
CA GLU A 26 -36.91 20.09 1.84
C GLU A 26 -35.72 19.17 1.49
N ILE A 27 -35.45 18.16 2.33
CA ILE A 27 -34.40 17.15 2.09
C ILE A 27 -34.84 16.21 0.96
N ASP A 28 -33.91 15.84 0.08
CA ASP A 28 -34.20 14.89 -1.00
C ASP A 28 -34.58 13.51 -0.46
N ALA A 29 -35.86 13.14 -0.61
CA ALA A 29 -36.45 11.91 -0.06
C ALA A 29 -35.63 10.61 -0.27
N PRO A 30 -34.99 10.37 -1.44
CA PRO A 30 -34.20 9.16 -1.66
C PRO A 30 -32.95 9.04 -0.78
N LEU A 31 -32.46 10.14 -0.20
CA LEU A 31 -31.30 10.11 0.69
C LEU A 31 -31.65 9.82 2.14
N ILE A 32 -32.92 9.94 2.54
CA ILE A 32 -33.35 9.85 3.94
C ILE A 32 -32.80 8.58 4.62
N PRO A 33 -32.92 7.36 4.06
CA PRO A 33 -32.44 6.15 4.74
C PRO A 33 -30.93 6.12 4.98
N LEU A 34 -30.15 6.63 4.02
CA LEU A 34 -28.70 6.74 4.13
C LEU A 34 -28.31 7.78 5.18
N LEU A 35 -28.98 8.94 5.18
CA LEU A 35 -28.73 9.99 6.17
C LEU A 35 -29.12 9.51 7.57
N GLU A 36 -30.25 8.82 7.73
CA GLU A 36 -30.68 8.22 9.00
C GLU A 36 -29.67 7.19 9.51
N THR A 37 -29.12 6.35 8.65
CA THR A 37 -28.10 5.35 9.02
C THR A 37 -26.79 5.99 9.47
N LEU A 38 -26.37 7.06 8.79
CA LEU A 38 -25.24 7.87 9.23
C LEU A 38 -25.54 8.57 10.56
N ASN A 39 -26.74 9.11 10.71
CA ASN A 39 -27.17 9.89 11.86
C ASN A 39 -27.41 9.03 13.11
N SER A 40 -27.85 7.78 12.94
CA SER A 40 -28.09 6.83 14.03
C SER A 40 -26.76 6.37 14.65
N HIS A 41 -25.71 6.27 13.84
CA HIS A 41 -24.39 5.88 14.34
C HIS A 41 -23.84 6.94 15.31
N PRO A 42 -23.44 6.58 16.54
CA PRO A 42 -23.12 7.54 17.61
C PRO A 42 -22.08 8.58 17.21
N SER A 43 -21.12 8.21 16.36
CA SER A 43 -20.03 9.10 15.93
C SER A 43 -20.32 10.00 14.73
N TYR A 44 -21.50 9.99 14.09
CA TYR A 44 -21.74 10.82 12.90
C TYR A 44 -23.11 11.51 12.93
N PHE A 45 -23.21 12.66 12.30
CA PHE A 45 -24.48 13.21 11.82
C PHE A 45 -24.27 14.09 10.58
N THR A 46 -25.27 14.18 9.72
CA THR A 46 -25.21 14.89 8.44
C THR A 46 -25.51 16.38 8.65
N THR A 47 -24.76 17.25 7.98
CA THR A 47 -24.92 18.71 8.09
C THR A 47 -25.45 19.37 6.82
N SER A 48 -25.20 18.75 5.67
CA SER A 48 -25.83 19.10 4.41
C SER A 48 -25.73 17.93 3.46
N SER A 49 -26.67 17.84 2.52
CA SER A 49 -26.66 16.79 1.52
C SER A 49 -27.34 17.27 0.24
N CYS A 50 -26.96 16.66 -0.88
CA CYS A 50 -27.62 16.78 -2.17
C CYS A 50 -27.54 15.42 -2.83
N SER A 51 -28.68 14.87 -3.26
CA SER A 51 -28.75 13.56 -3.93
C SER A 51 -27.99 13.50 -5.25
N GLY A 52 -27.67 14.66 -5.81
CA GLY A 52 -27.20 14.85 -7.18
C GLY A 52 -28.26 15.61 -7.97
N ARG A 53 -27.84 16.37 -8.99
CA ARG A 53 -28.74 17.24 -9.75
C ARG A 53 -28.35 17.40 -11.21
N ILE A 54 -29.34 17.68 -12.03
CA ILE A 54 -29.23 18.08 -13.43
C ILE A 54 -29.57 19.57 -13.53
N SER A 55 -28.79 20.34 -14.28
CA SER A 55 -28.97 21.79 -14.33
C SER A 55 -28.45 22.46 -15.60
N ILE A 56 -28.91 23.69 -15.84
CA ILE A 56 -28.30 24.61 -16.80
C ILE A 56 -27.84 25.86 -16.06
N LEU A 57 -26.55 26.19 -16.18
CA LEU A 57 -25.92 27.35 -15.56
C LEU A 57 -25.56 28.40 -16.62
N SER A 58 -25.84 29.67 -16.34
CA SER A 58 -25.55 30.83 -17.18
C SER A 58 -24.41 31.68 -16.59
N THR A 59 -23.37 31.98 -17.36
CA THR A 59 -22.14 32.68 -16.90
C THR A 59 -21.64 33.75 -17.90
N PRO A 60 -21.16 34.93 -17.49
CA PRO A 60 -20.74 36.02 -18.43
C PRO A 60 -19.47 35.71 -19.27
N THR A 61 -19.33 36.27 -20.49
CA THR A 61 -18.30 35.88 -21.49
C THR A 61 -16.94 36.61 -21.50
N THR A 62 -16.75 37.81 -20.94
CA THR A 62 -15.44 38.52 -20.99
C THR A 62 -14.89 38.92 -19.61
N SER A 63 -13.60 38.65 -19.37
CA SER A 63 -12.81 39.29 -18.31
C SER A 63 -11.49 39.81 -18.86
N SER A 64 -11.36 41.13 -19.00
CA SER A 64 -10.11 41.81 -19.32
C SER A 64 -9.08 41.66 -18.20
N SER A 65 -7.79 41.65 -18.57
CA SER A 65 -6.68 41.51 -17.65
C SER A 65 -6.58 42.69 -16.67
N LEU A 66 -6.21 42.37 -15.42
CA LEU A 66 -5.79 43.26 -14.31
C LEU A 66 -6.89 43.73 -13.32
N LYS A 67 -7.40 42.81 -12.47
CA LYS A 67 -7.51 42.87 -10.97
C LYS A 67 -8.50 41.79 -10.43
N LYS A 68 -8.36 41.44 -9.14
CA LYS A 68 -8.90 40.24 -8.42
C LYS A 68 -10.45 40.09 -8.37
N LYS A 69 -10.90 38.80 -8.36
CA LYS A 69 -12.23 38.15 -8.11
C LYS A 69 -13.28 38.17 -9.24
N ALA A 70 -13.54 36.99 -9.81
CA ALA A 70 -14.62 36.73 -10.77
C ALA A 70 -16.02 36.72 -10.10
N LYS A 71 -17.04 37.35 -10.72
CA LYS A 71 -18.47 37.20 -10.36
C LYS A 71 -18.99 35.86 -10.89
N GLY A 72 -19.69 35.06 -10.08
CA GLY A 72 -20.24 33.74 -10.44
C GLY A 72 -21.59 33.80 -11.20
N GLY A 73 -21.98 32.71 -11.88
CA GLY A 73 -23.20 32.61 -12.73
C GLY A 73 -24.52 32.25 -12.03
N SER A 74 -25.64 32.19 -12.79
CA SER A 74 -27.02 31.91 -12.31
C SER A 74 -27.62 30.62 -12.90
N TRP A 75 -28.51 29.95 -12.16
CA TRP A 75 -29.15 28.69 -12.57
C TRP A 75 -30.43 28.98 -13.35
N LEU A 76 -30.52 28.49 -14.58
CA LEU A 76 -31.74 28.57 -15.40
C LEU A 76 -32.64 27.33 -15.21
N PHE A 77 -32.05 26.18 -14.91
CA PHE A 77 -32.78 24.93 -14.62
C PHE A 77 -32.07 24.13 -13.53
N ILE A 78 -32.84 23.43 -12.69
CA ILE A 78 -32.35 22.48 -11.68
C ILE A 78 -33.37 21.36 -11.43
N SER A 79 -32.92 20.11 -11.37
CA SER A 79 -33.72 18.95 -10.97
C SER A 79 -32.89 17.95 -10.17
N HIS A 80 -33.45 17.43 -9.08
CA HIS A 80 -32.86 16.38 -8.22
C HIS A 80 -33.38 14.97 -8.54
N HIS A 81 -34.21 14.89 -9.59
CA HIS A 81 -34.71 13.66 -10.18
C HIS A 81 -34.34 13.61 -11.66
N PRO A 82 -34.46 12.47 -12.33
CA PRO A 82 -34.35 12.42 -13.78
C PRO A 82 -35.20 13.52 -14.42
N ALA A 83 -34.56 14.36 -15.24
CA ALA A 83 -35.20 15.53 -15.80
C ALA A 83 -36.02 15.14 -17.04
N PRO A 84 -37.27 15.62 -17.18
CA PRO A 84 -38.05 15.42 -18.39
C PRO A 84 -37.50 16.32 -19.50
N PRO A 85 -37.11 15.76 -20.66
CA PRO A 85 -36.43 16.55 -21.69
C PRO A 85 -37.22 17.75 -22.23
N SER A 86 -38.55 17.62 -22.32
CA SER A 86 -39.45 18.68 -22.81
C SER A 86 -39.34 19.98 -22.01
N SER A 87 -39.05 19.90 -20.70
CA SER A 87 -38.93 21.08 -19.84
C SER A 87 -37.68 21.90 -20.12
N LEU A 88 -36.55 21.25 -20.44
CA LEU A 88 -35.31 21.95 -20.77
C LEU A 88 -35.32 22.46 -22.21
N LEU A 89 -36.00 21.74 -23.11
CA LEU A 89 -36.15 22.17 -24.50
C LEU A 89 -36.99 23.45 -24.62
N ASN A 90 -38.10 23.54 -23.90
CA ASN A 90 -38.93 24.75 -23.92
C ASN A 90 -38.23 25.96 -23.27
N LEU A 91 -37.35 25.71 -22.30
CA LEU A 91 -36.57 26.75 -21.64
C LEU A 91 -35.47 27.34 -22.54
N ILE A 92 -34.77 26.48 -23.28
CA ILE A 92 -33.65 26.92 -24.14
C ILE A 92 -34.14 27.37 -25.53
N PHE A 93 -35.29 26.87 -25.97
CA PHE A 93 -35.89 27.23 -27.26
C PHE A 93 -37.35 27.71 -27.09
N PRO A 94 -37.56 28.92 -26.53
CA PRO A 94 -38.90 29.45 -26.25
C PRO A 94 -39.69 29.78 -27.55
N PRO A 95 -41.04 29.71 -27.53
CA PRO A 95 -41.86 30.14 -28.66
C PRO A 95 -41.85 31.68 -28.79
N LEU A 96 -41.70 32.20 -30.02
CA LEU A 96 -41.58 33.64 -30.32
C LEU A 96 -42.83 34.46 -29.90
N ILE A 97 -42.71 35.37 -28.93
CA ILE A 97 -43.69 36.45 -28.64
C ILE A 97 -42.95 37.77 -28.33
N ILE A 98 -43.54 38.88 -28.80
CA ILE A 98 -42.95 40.18 -29.18
C ILE A 98 -43.17 41.28 -28.10
N ASN A 99 -42.09 41.92 -27.61
CA ASN A 99 -41.80 43.38 -27.63
C ASN A 99 -40.80 43.83 -26.53
N PRO A 100 -39.75 44.63 -26.86
CA PRO A 100 -38.70 45.00 -25.92
C PRO A 100 -38.73 46.49 -25.53
N SER A 101 -38.66 46.78 -24.23
CA SER A 101 -38.13 48.06 -23.75
C SER A 101 -37.61 47.90 -22.32
N HIS A 102 -36.31 47.67 -22.18
CA HIS A 102 -35.45 48.37 -21.24
C HIS A 102 -33.99 48.10 -21.61
N SER A 103 -33.28 49.19 -21.83
CA SER A 103 -31.86 49.28 -22.02
C SER A 103 -31.12 48.85 -20.76
N ASP A 104 -30.37 47.75 -20.82
CA ASP A 104 -29.16 47.63 -20.01
C ASP A 104 -28.09 46.84 -20.78
N THR A 105 -26.85 47.21 -20.54
CA THR A 105 -25.76 47.17 -21.50
C THR A 105 -25.02 45.82 -21.57
N GLN A 106 -24.92 45.27 -22.78
CA GLN A 106 -23.67 44.80 -23.41
C GLN A 106 -22.87 43.59 -22.85
N HIS A 107 -23.50 42.50 -22.37
CA HIS A 107 -22.76 41.26 -22.04
C HIS A 107 -23.46 39.94 -22.47
N ASN A 108 -22.77 39.09 -23.25
CA ASN A 108 -23.20 37.71 -23.58
C ASN A 108 -22.95 36.77 -22.38
N HIS A 109 -23.83 35.78 -22.19
CA HIS A 109 -23.63 34.75 -21.15
C HIS A 109 -23.58 33.34 -21.75
N ASN A 110 -22.49 32.61 -21.48
CA ASN A 110 -22.32 31.20 -21.78
C ASN A 110 -23.28 30.34 -20.96
N LEU A 111 -23.93 29.38 -21.63
CA LEU A 111 -24.83 28.41 -21.04
C LEU A 111 -24.15 27.04 -20.97
N VAL A 112 -24.24 26.37 -19.82
CA VAL A 112 -23.61 25.07 -19.59
C VAL A 112 -24.61 24.11 -18.96
N PHE A 113 -24.84 22.96 -19.61
CA PHE A 113 -25.61 21.85 -19.08
C PHE A 113 -24.74 20.96 -18.21
N ARG A 114 -25.22 20.61 -17.01
CA ARG A 114 -24.44 19.90 -16.00
C ARG A 114 -25.23 18.77 -15.35
N PHE A 115 -24.53 17.69 -15.07
CA PHE A 115 -24.91 16.71 -14.05
C PHE A 115 -23.85 16.72 -12.94
N GLU A 116 -24.31 16.96 -11.71
CA GLU A 116 -23.49 16.94 -10.51
C GLU A 116 -23.95 15.78 -9.62
N PRO A 117 -23.06 14.88 -9.18
CA PRO A 117 -23.44 13.70 -8.42
C PRO A 117 -23.66 14.01 -6.93
N LEU A 118 -23.98 12.96 -6.17
CA LEU A 118 -24.19 12.99 -4.73
C LEU A 118 -23.06 13.74 -4.03
N ILE A 119 -23.45 14.64 -3.12
CA ILE A 119 -22.55 15.19 -2.12
C ILE A 119 -23.23 15.16 -0.76
N ILE A 120 -22.58 14.57 0.23
CA ILE A 120 -23.03 14.60 1.63
C ILE A 120 -21.90 15.18 2.47
N ALA A 121 -22.20 16.22 3.23
CA ALA A 121 -21.36 16.69 4.31
C ALA A 121 -21.82 16.03 5.62
N VAL A 122 -20.92 15.30 6.26
CA VAL A 122 -21.15 14.58 7.51
C VAL A 122 -20.23 15.16 8.57
N GLU A 123 -20.80 15.71 9.63
CA GLU A 123 -20.06 16.03 10.84
C GLU A 123 -19.80 14.74 11.63
N SER A 124 -18.53 14.39 11.72
CA SER A 124 -18.02 13.29 12.52
C SER A 124 -17.66 13.80 13.91
N LYS A 125 -17.79 12.92 14.90
CA LYS A 125 -17.43 13.14 16.30
C LYS A 125 -15.97 13.50 16.44
N ASP A 126 -15.13 12.81 15.68
CA ASP A 126 -13.68 12.92 15.69
C ASP A 126 -13.09 12.55 14.32
N VAL A 127 -11.80 12.84 14.17
CA VAL A 127 -11.05 12.66 12.93
C VAL A 127 -10.88 11.18 12.60
N LEU A 128 -10.71 10.32 13.59
CA LEU A 128 -10.59 8.88 13.41
C LEU A 128 -11.87 8.27 12.83
N SER A 129 -13.02 8.62 13.40
CA SER A 129 -14.34 8.23 12.88
C SER A 129 -14.51 8.76 11.45
N ALA A 130 -14.12 10.01 11.19
CA ALA A 130 -14.17 10.60 9.85
C ALA A 130 -13.31 9.83 8.84
N GLN A 131 -12.11 9.40 9.21
CA GLN A 131 -11.21 8.61 8.37
C GLN A 131 -11.81 7.23 8.04
N LYS A 132 -12.46 6.58 9.02
CA LYS A 132 -13.17 5.31 8.81
C LYS A 132 -14.31 5.47 7.82
N LEU A 133 -15.14 6.51 7.99
CA LEU A 133 -16.25 6.81 7.09
C LEU A 133 -15.77 7.13 5.66
N VAL A 134 -14.70 7.91 5.52
CA VAL A 134 -14.08 8.21 4.21
C VAL A 134 -13.55 6.95 3.54
N SER A 135 -12.84 6.10 4.27
CA SER A 135 -12.28 4.86 3.74
C SER A 135 -13.39 3.92 3.24
N LEU A 136 -14.47 3.81 4.01
CA LEU A 136 -15.64 3.03 3.63
C LEU A 136 -16.33 3.61 2.39
N ALA A 137 -16.54 4.92 2.33
CA ALA A 137 -17.13 5.59 1.17
C ALA A 137 -16.31 5.39 -0.11
N ILE A 138 -14.98 5.48 -0.02
CA ILE A 138 -14.06 5.25 -1.15
C ILE A 138 -14.18 3.81 -1.66
N SER A 139 -14.25 2.83 -0.76
CA SER A 139 -14.41 1.42 -1.13
C SER A 139 -15.71 1.15 -1.89
N CYS A 140 -16.75 1.97 -1.66
CA CYS A 140 -18.05 1.88 -2.34
C CYS A 140 -18.13 2.70 -3.64
N GLY A 141 -17.01 3.28 -4.09
CA GLY A 141 -16.94 4.01 -5.35
C GLY A 141 -17.05 5.53 -5.23
N PHE A 142 -17.19 6.08 -4.02
CA PHE A 142 -17.11 7.53 -3.75
C PHE A 142 -15.65 7.97 -3.61
N ARG A 143 -14.87 7.80 -4.68
CA ARG A 143 -13.41 7.97 -4.72
C ARG A 143 -12.92 9.41 -4.50
N GLU A 144 -13.80 10.41 -4.55
CA GLU A 144 -13.48 11.81 -4.28
C GLU A 144 -13.88 12.25 -2.85
N SER A 145 -14.28 11.29 -2.01
CA SER A 145 -14.61 11.54 -0.62
C SER A 145 -13.38 11.89 0.20
N GLY A 146 -13.54 12.76 1.19
CA GLY A 146 -12.44 13.17 2.03
C GLY A 146 -12.90 14.06 3.18
N ILE A 147 -12.02 14.22 4.17
CA ILE A 147 -12.26 15.13 5.29
C ILE A 147 -12.00 16.54 4.78
N THR A 148 -13.07 17.33 4.67
CA THR A 148 -13.02 18.67 4.07
C THR A 148 -12.75 19.78 5.06
N SER A 149 -13.08 19.55 6.34
CA SER A 149 -12.75 20.48 7.41
C SER A 149 -12.46 19.72 8.69
N VAL A 150 -11.37 20.10 9.36
CA VAL A 150 -11.06 19.67 10.73
C VAL A 150 -10.70 20.93 11.49
N ASN A 151 -11.61 21.39 12.34
CA ASN A 151 -11.35 22.49 13.27
C ASN A 151 -11.63 22.03 14.70
N SER A 152 -11.17 22.80 15.69
CA SER A 152 -11.20 22.42 17.11
C SER A 152 -12.59 22.09 17.65
N LYS A 153 -13.66 22.38 16.90
CA LYS A 153 -15.05 22.10 17.27
C LYS A 153 -15.75 21.09 16.36
N ARG A 154 -15.36 20.92 15.09
CA ARG A 154 -16.11 20.10 14.12
C ARG A 154 -15.19 19.38 13.13
N VAL A 155 -15.55 18.15 12.79
CA VAL A 155 -14.88 17.37 11.75
C VAL A 155 -15.89 17.11 10.64
N ILE A 156 -15.73 17.73 9.47
CA ILE A 156 -16.67 17.58 8.35
C ILE A 156 -16.05 16.71 7.26
N VAL A 157 -16.67 15.56 7.02
CA VAL A 157 -16.42 14.67 5.89
C VAL A 157 -17.30 15.08 4.72
N ALA A 158 -16.74 15.20 3.52
CA ALA A 158 -17.55 15.24 2.30
C ALA A 158 -17.46 13.91 1.57
N ILE A 159 -18.62 13.31 1.30
CA ILE A 159 -18.76 12.06 0.53
C ILE A 159 -19.11 12.44 -0.90
N ARG A 160 -18.26 12.08 -1.87
CA ARG A 160 -18.32 12.55 -3.28
C ARG A 160 -17.79 11.54 -4.29
N CYS A 161 -18.23 11.64 -5.54
CA CYS A 161 -17.72 10.83 -6.65
C CYS A 161 -17.48 11.64 -7.93
N SER A 162 -16.77 11.03 -8.88
CA SER A 162 -16.25 11.67 -10.10
C SER A 162 -17.19 11.61 -11.31
N ILE A 163 -18.38 10.98 -11.20
CA ILE A 163 -19.31 10.88 -12.33
C ILE A 163 -20.04 12.19 -12.58
N ARG A 164 -19.38 13.10 -13.29
CA ARG A 164 -19.93 14.41 -13.68
C ARG A 164 -20.27 14.43 -15.17
N LEU A 165 -21.06 15.42 -15.57
CA LEU A 165 -21.24 15.83 -16.96
C LEU A 165 -21.26 17.34 -17.00
N GLU A 166 -20.55 17.94 -17.94
CA GLU A 166 -20.54 19.38 -18.14
C GLU A 166 -20.37 19.63 -19.64
N VAL A 167 -21.38 20.24 -20.27
CA VAL A 167 -21.43 20.44 -21.72
C VAL A 167 -21.87 21.87 -22.00
N PRO A 168 -21.06 22.69 -22.69
CA PRO A 168 -21.46 24.01 -23.10
C PRO A 168 -22.55 23.90 -24.17
N LEU A 169 -23.63 24.66 -24.00
CA LEU A 169 -24.76 24.69 -24.94
C LEU A 169 -24.64 25.84 -25.96
N GLY A 170 -23.76 26.82 -25.72
CA GLY A 170 -23.64 28.05 -26.47
C GLY A 170 -23.74 29.26 -25.54
N ASP A 171 -24.27 30.37 -26.03
CA ASP A 171 -24.57 31.55 -25.22
C ASP A 171 -26.04 31.97 -25.35
N THR A 172 -26.47 32.95 -24.55
CA THR A 172 -27.86 33.44 -24.51
C THR A 172 -28.38 33.97 -25.85
N HIS A 173 -27.51 34.31 -26.81
CA HIS A 173 -27.90 34.82 -28.12
C HIS A 173 -27.74 33.76 -29.23
N ASN A 174 -26.82 32.81 -29.06
CA ASN A 174 -26.52 31.76 -30.03
C ASN A 174 -26.38 30.40 -29.34
N ILE A 175 -27.46 29.60 -29.38
CA ILE A 175 -27.45 28.21 -28.93
C ILE A 175 -26.79 27.34 -30.00
N MET A 176 -25.70 26.67 -29.63
CA MET A 176 -24.84 25.91 -30.53
C MET A 176 -25.25 24.43 -30.66
N VAL A 177 -26.27 24.01 -29.93
CA VAL A 177 -26.75 22.61 -29.91
C VAL A 177 -28.15 22.50 -30.49
N SER A 178 -28.46 21.35 -31.09
CA SER A 178 -29.83 21.07 -31.54
C SER A 178 -30.74 20.63 -30.38
N LYS A 179 -32.06 20.64 -30.61
CA LYS A 179 -33.05 20.13 -29.66
C LYS A 179 -32.83 18.63 -29.39
N GLU A 180 -32.49 17.88 -30.41
CA GLU A 180 -32.23 16.43 -30.34
C GLU A 180 -30.98 16.15 -29.51
N PHE A 181 -29.93 16.96 -29.68
CA PHE A 181 -28.70 16.81 -28.89
C PHE A 181 -28.93 17.16 -27.41
N LEU A 182 -29.67 18.23 -27.12
CA LEU A 182 -30.02 18.56 -25.73
C LEU A 182 -30.85 17.43 -25.10
N ASN A 183 -31.81 16.85 -25.83
CA ASN A 183 -32.57 15.70 -25.37
C ASN A 183 -31.66 14.49 -25.05
N TYR A 184 -30.68 14.21 -25.91
CA TYR A 184 -29.68 13.16 -25.67
C TYR A 184 -28.84 13.41 -24.41
N LEU A 185 -28.38 14.66 -24.20
CA LEU A 185 -27.66 15.05 -23.00
C LEU A 185 -28.50 14.86 -21.73
N VAL A 186 -29.80 15.16 -21.78
CA VAL A 186 -30.72 14.86 -20.68
C VAL A 186 -30.77 13.36 -20.41
N GLY A 187 -30.82 12.52 -21.45
CA GLY A 187 -30.74 11.07 -21.31
C GLY A 187 -29.45 10.58 -20.61
N ILE A 188 -28.28 11.08 -21.02
CA ILE A 188 -27.00 10.74 -20.36
C ILE A 188 -27.01 11.19 -18.89
N ALA A 189 -27.48 12.41 -18.63
CA ALA A 189 -27.55 12.94 -17.27
C ALA A 189 -28.48 12.10 -16.38
N ASN A 190 -29.62 11.63 -16.93
CA ASN A 190 -30.54 10.72 -16.23
C ASN A 190 -29.90 9.36 -15.95
N HIS A 191 -29.13 8.78 -16.89
CA HIS A 191 -28.36 7.56 -16.62
C HIS A 191 -27.29 7.75 -15.55
N LYS A 192 -26.58 8.89 -15.56
CA LYS A 192 -25.60 9.21 -14.51
C LYS A 192 -26.28 9.43 -13.16
N MET A 193 -27.48 10.00 -13.13
CA MET A 193 -28.32 10.11 -11.92
C MET A 193 -28.63 8.72 -11.36
N GLU A 194 -29.01 7.76 -12.20
CA GLU A 194 -29.30 6.40 -11.76
C GLU A 194 -28.03 5.65 -11.28
N ALA A 195 -26.90 5.80 -11.97
CA ALA A 195 -25.64 5.23 -11.52
C ALA A 195 -25.16 5.85 -10.19
N ASN A 196 -25.43 7.14 -9.98
CA ASN A 196 -25.18 7.83 -8.72
C ASN A 196 -26.05 7.25 -7.58
N ARG A 197 -27.32 6.97 -7.86
CA ARG A 197 -28.24 6.31 -6.94
C ARG A 197 -27.74 4.92 -6.52
N LYS A 198 -27.41 4.04 -7.48
CA LYS A 198 -26.88 2.68 -7.17
C LYS A 198 -25.63 2.70 -6.28
N ARG A 199 -24.72 3.66 -6.47
CA ARG A 199 -23.56 3.81 -5.58
C ARG A 199 -23.96 4.27 -4.19
N THR A 200 -24.94 5.16 -4.12
CA THR A 200 -25.52 5.65 -2.85
C THR A 200 -26.10 4.46 -2.07
N ASP A 201 -26.86 3.59 -2.73
CA ASP A 201 -27.43 2.37 -2.15
C ASP A 201 -26.33 1.39 -1.70
N ALA A 202 -25.34 1.12 -2.54
CA ALA A 202 -24.23 0.22 -2.18
C ALA A 202 -23.40 0.72 -0.99
N PHE A 203 -23.26 2.04 -0.85
CA PHE A 203 -22.61 2.64 0.30
C PHE A 203 -23.46 2.56 1.56
N HIS A 204 -24.78 2.73 1.44
CA HIS A 204 -25.71 2.47 2.52
C HIS A 204 -25.60 1.02 3.03
N ASP A 205 -25.59 0.04 2.13
CA ASP A 205 -25.40 -1.39 2.47
C ASP A 205 -24.05 -1.68 3.14
N ALA A 206 -22.99 -0.99 2.72
CA ALA A 206 -21.68 -1.15 3.31
C ALA A 206 -21.60 -0.58 4.73
N LEU A 207 -22.30 0.52 5.02
CA LEU A 207 -22.44 1.05 6.37
C LEU A 207 -23.14 0.05 7.29
N LEU A 208 -24.26 -0.52 6.84
CA LEU A 208 -25.01 -1.53 7.61
C LEU A 208 -24.15 -2.75 7.94
N ARG A 209 -23.35 -3.25 6.99
CA ARG A 209 -22.44 -4.39 7.19
C ARG A 209 -21.31 -4.13 8.19
N ASN A 210 -20.88 -2.87 8.32
CA ASN A 210 -19.84 -2.46 9.28
C ASN A 210 -20.42 -2.13 10.66
N GLN A 211 -21.58 -2.71 10.99
CA GLN A 211 -22.25 -2.57 12.28
C GLN A 211 -22.63 -1.12 12.61
N PHE A 212 -22.85 -0.26 11.60
CA PHE A 212 -23.62 0.97 11.77
C PHE A 212 -25.10 0.58 11.87
N LEU A 213 -25.43 -0.20 12.90
CA LEU A 213 -26.78 -0.66 13.13
C LEU A 213 -27.60 0.52 13.63
N ALA A 214 -28.67 0.83 12.90
CA ALA A 214 -29.82 1.48 13.53
C ALA A 214 -30.36 0.53 14.62
N PRO A 215 -30.83 1.04 15.78
CA PRO A 215 -31.56 0.18 16.70
C PRO A 215 -32.79 -0.33 15.95
N SER A 216 -32.88 -1.63 15.70
CA SER A 216 -34.12 -2.22 15.21
C SER A 216 -35.12 -2.24 16.37
N SER A 217 -36.05 -1.28 16.36
CA SER A 217 -37.40 -1.59 16.78
C SER A 217 -37.90 -2.74 15.91
N GLY A 218 -38.23 -3.87 16.53
CA GLY A 218 -38.97 -4.94 15.86
C GLY A 218 -38.08 -5.87 15.05
N ILE A 219 -37.71 -7.04 15.58
CA ILE A 219 -38.56 -8.24 15.61
C ILE A 219 -38.49 -8.99 14.27
N HIS A 220 -37.85 -10.15 14.39
CA HIS A 220 -38.12 -11.41 13.72
C HIS A 220 -37.78 -11.58 12.25
N ASN A 221 -37.43 -12.78 11.82
CA ASN A 221 -36.75 -13.94 12.39
C ASN A 221 -36.80 -14.97 11.27
N HIS A 222 -35.78 -15.82 11.23
CA HIS A 222 -35.86 -17.22 10.85
C HIS A 222 -37.22 -17.79 10.43
N THR A 223 -37.29 -18.35 9.22
CA THR A 223 -37.64 -19.76 8.92
C THR A 223 -37.52 -19.95 7.40
N GLY A 224 -36.57 -20.76 6.91
CA GLY A 224 -36.87 -22.12 6.41
C GLY A 224 -37.17 -22.06 4.90
N SER A 225 -36.75 -22.96 4.02
CA SER A 225 -36.02 -24.23 4.05
C SER A 225 -35.96 -24.68 2.58
N ALA A 226 -34.93 -25.45 2.18
CA ALA A 226 -34.82 -25.97 0.81
C ALA A 226 -34.65 -24.84 -0.23
N ASP A 227 -34.13 -25.02 -1.43
CA ASP A 227 -33.58 -26.16 -2.16
C ASP A 227 -32.51 -25.51 -3.06
N SER A 228 -31.52 -26.25 -3.55
CA SER A 228 -31.60 -26.74 -4.92
C SER A 228 -32.02 -25.59 -5.85
N ASP A 229 -31.08 -24.97 -6.55
CA ASP A 229 -30.54 -25.51 -7.79
C ASP A 229 -30.74 -24.36 -8.80
N PHE A 230 -29.84 -23.99 -9.70
CA PHE A 230 -28.77 -24.73 -10.33
C PHE A 230 -27.95 -23.69 -11.13
N LEU A 231 -26.64 -23.94 -11.27
CA LEU A 231 -25.78 -23.58 -12.42
C LEU A 231 -25.28 -22.11 -12.50
N ASN A 232 -23.99 -21.87 -12.20
CA ASN A 232 -22.82 -21.85 -13.13
C ASN A 232 -22.57 -20.44 -13.73
N LEU A 233 -21.39 -19.84 -13.74
CA LEU A 233 -20.02 -20.38 -13.80
C LEU A 233 -18.99 -19.47 -13.08
N ASN A 234 -18.17 -20.13 -12.26
CA ASN A 234 -16.70 -20.06 -12.12
C ASN A 234 -15.93 -18.73 -12.08
N GLN A 235 -15.13 -18.63 -11.00
CA GLN A 235 -13.68 -18.35 -10.98
C GLN A 235 -13.24 -16.90 -11.34
N ASP A 236 -12.21 -16.30 -10.78
CA ASP A 236 -11.13 -16.77 -9.92
C ASP A 236 -10.36 -15.53 -9.38
N LEU A 237 -9.56 -15.79 -8.35
CA LEU A 237 -8.23 -15.23 -8.06
C LEU A 237 -8.03 -13.72 -7.85
N GLY A 238 -7.48 -13.42 -6.67
CA GLY A 238 -6.46 -12.39 -6.54
C GLY A 238 -5.09 -12.89 -7.00
N ASP A 239 -4.30 -11.99 -7.56
CA ASP A 239 -2.90 -11.68 -7.20
C ASP A 239 -2.48 -10.47 -8.04
N LYS A 240 -2.04 -9.35 -7.47
CA LYS A 240 -0.67 -9.07 -7.00
C LYS A 240 0.44 -9.49 -7.97
N ASP A 241 0.91 -8.44 -8.64
CA ASP A 241 2.29 -7.95 -8.64
C ASP A 241 3.45 -8.85 -9.12
N CYS A 242 4.07 -8.31 -10.17
CA CYS A 242 5.43 -8.49 -10.64
C CYS A 242 6.52 -8.30 -9.54
N SER A 243 7.56 -9.16 -9.53
CA SER A 243 8.76 -9.06 -8.69
C SER A 243 10.07 -8.91 -9.48
N ILE A 244 10.86 -7.85 -9.19
CA ILE A 244 12.16 -7.45 -9.78
C ILE A 244 13.19 -8.29 -9.03
N ILE A 245 14.17 -8.81 -9.75
CA ILE A 245 15.30 -9.61 -9.25
C ILE A 245 16.55 -8.76 -9.59
N THR A 246 17.40 -8.30 -8.65
CA THR A 246 18.46 -8.98 -7.86
C THR A 246 19.54 -9.64 -8.72
N ASP A 247 20.81 -9.38 -8.46
CA ASP A 247 21.80 -10.28 -7.81
C ASP A 247 23.18 -9.55 -7.94
N ASP A 248 24.31 -9.85 -7.28
CA ASP A 248 24.73 -10.48 -6.02
C ASP A 248 26.28 -10.34 -5.99
N ILE A 249 26.92 -10.10 -4.84
CA ILE A 249 28.22 -10.73 -4.50
C ILE A 249 28.20 -11.11 -3.01
N GLN A 250 28.17 -12.43 -2.81
CA GLN A 250 28.75 -13.27 -1.75
C GLN A 250 28.91 -12.73 -0.31
N LEU A 251 28.25 -13.44 0.61
CA LEU A 251 28.87 -13.83 1.88
C LEU A 251 29.02 -15.36 1.87
N THR A 252 30.28 -15.77 1.91
CA THR A 252 30.76 -17.11 2.19
C THR A 252 30.34 -17.55 3.59
N SER A 253 30.00 -18.83 3.69
CA SER A 253 29.84 -19.59 4.92
C SER A 253 31.11 -19.52 5.78
N ASP A 254 30.94 -19.35 7.10
CA ASP A 254 31.73 -20.15 8.03
C ASP A 254 30.98 -20.45 9.34
N VAL A 255 31.21 -21.69 9.75
CA VAL A 255 30.54 -22.50 10.76
C VAL A 255 30.92 -22.05 12.17
N THR A 256 29.97 -21.95 13.09
CA THR A 256 30.16 -22.43 14.47
C THR A 256 28.83 -22.85 15.10
N SER A 257 28.97 -23.84 15.96
CA SER A 257 28.03 -24.71 16.64
C SER A 257 27.22 -24.06 17.78
N ASN A 258 26.17 -24.80 18.15
CA ASN A 258 25.51 -24.86 19.47
C ASN A 258 24.52 -23.77 19.91
N GLY A 259 23.36 -24.25 20.36
CA GLY A 259 22.49 -23.60 21.35
C GLY A 259 21.33 -22.82 20.75
N GLY A 260 20.18 -23.47 20.56
CA GLY A 260 18.94 -22.77 20.23
C GLY A 260 18.56 -21.81 21.35
N VAL A 261 18.72 -20.51 21.11
CA VAL A 261 18.20 -19.46 21.98
C VAL A 261 16.73 -19.22 21.59
N PRO A 262 15.77 -19.23 22.53
CA PRO A 262 14.37 -18.95 22.24
C PRO A 262 14.21 -17.60 21.55
N GLU A 263 13.37 -17.54 20.51
CA GLU A 263 13.09 -16.31 19.75
C GLU A 263 12.47 -15.26 20.70
N LEU A 264 13.25 -14.23 21.05
CA LEU A 264 12.82 -13.18 21.96
C LEU A 264 11.84 -12.21 21.27
N ILE A 265 10.62 -12.17 21.77
CA ILE A 265 9.56 -11.27 21.30
C ILE A 265 9.35 -10.17 22.36
N LEU A 266 9.49 -8.90 21.96
CA LEU A 266 9.19 -7.75 22.81
C LEU A 266 7.85 -7.10 22.44
N PRO A 267 7.01 -6.78 23.45
CA PRO A 267 5.75 -6.11 23.22
C PRO A 267 5.93 -4.61 22.88
N ILE A 268 5.50 -4.21 21.69
CA ILE A 268 5.31 -2.81 21.30
C ILE A 268 3.81 -2.47 21.37
N LYS A 269 3.45 -1.32 21.93
CA LYS A 269 2.06 -0.94 22.20
C LYS A 269 1.74 0.44 21.61
N PRO A 270 0.55 0.63 21.04
CA PRO A 270 0.09 1.97 20.67
C PRO A 270 -0.07 2.84 21.91
N MET A 271 0.29 4.11 21.77
CA MET A 271 0.04 5.11 22.80
C MET A 271 -1.39 5.63 22.69
N VAL A 272 -2.06 5.74 23.83
CA VAL A 272 -3.34 6.45 23.91
C VAL A 272 -3.03 7.93 24.01
N ILE A 273 -3.29 8.67 22.93
CA ILE A 273 -3.09 10.12 22.88
C ILE A 273 -4.36 10.83 23.33
N THR A 274 -4.23 11.78 24.25
CA THR A 274 -5.29 12.63 24.78
C THR A 274 -4.95 14.11 24.53
N GLY A 275 -5.88 15.04 24.72
CA GLY A 275 -5.65 16.46 24.38
C GLY A 275 -5.84 16.73 22.88
N GLU A 276 -4.75 16.97 22.15
CA GLU A 276 -4.77 17.28 20.72
C GLU A 276 -4.85 16.02 19.84
N PRO A 277 -5.37 16.10 18.58
CA PRO A 277 -5.56 14.90 17.75
C PRO A 277 -4.24 14.22 17.38
N VAL A 278 -4.21 12.88 17.43
CA VAL A 278 -3.02 12.06 17.15
C VAL A 278 -2.45 12.29 15.75
N GLU A 279 -3.30 12.65 14.79
CA GLU A 279 -2.88 12.92 13.41
C GLU A 279 -1.92 14.13 13.32
N LYS A 280 -1.82 14.96 14.35
CA LYS A 280 -0.78 16.00 14.44
C LYS A 280 0.63 15.40 14.53
N LEU A 281 0.76 14.18 15.01
CA LEU A 281 2.01 13.41 15.10
C LEU A 281 2.25 12.52 13.86
N HIS A 282 1.32 12.50 12.89
CA HIS A 282 1.50 11.83 11.60
C HIS A 282 2.45 12.63 10.72
N LEU A 283 3.75 12.54 11.05
CA LEU A 283 4.81 13.39 10.50
C LEU A 283 6.02 12.54 10.12
N TRP A 284 6.69 12.88 9.02
CA TRP A 284 8.04 12.36 8.70
C TRP A 284 9.06 13.48 8.63
N GLY A 285 10.30 13.15 9.02
CA GLY A 285 11.38 14.13 9.03
C GLY A 285 11.11 15.30 9.99
N HIS A 286 10.27 15.08 10.99
CA HIS A 286 10.20 15.88 12.21
C HIS A 286 11.39 15.51 13.11
N SER A 287 11.63 16.31 14.14
CA SER A 287 12.54 15.96 15.23
C SER A 287 11.76 15.84 16.53
N ALA A 288 12.27 15.02 17.45
CA ALA A 288 11.70 14.85 18.78
C ALA A 288 12.82 14.82 19.82
N CYS A 289 12.59 15.45 20.96
CA CYS A 289 13.52 15.45 22.10
C CYS A 289 12.75 15.12 23.37
N MET A 290 13.37 14.33 24.27
CA MET A 290 12.86 14.18 25.62
C MET A 290 12.93 15.53 26.34
N LEU A 291 11.85 15.89 27.03
CA LEU A 291 11.80 17.03 27.93
C LEU A 291 11.47 16.52 29.34
N GLU A 292 12.37 16.76 30.28
CA GLU A 292 12.19 16.43 31.69
C GLU A 292 12.36 17.70 32.51
N THR A 293 11.25 18.33 32.86
CA THR A 293 11.22 19.54 33.70
C THR A 293 10.37 19.29 34.93
N THR A 294 10.52 20.12 35.97
CA THR A 294 9.65 20.06 37.16
C THR A 294 8.16 20.20 36.82
N LYS A 295 7.84 20.91 35.74
CA LYS A 295 6.47 21.10 35.24
C LYS A 295 6.00 19.97 34.33
N ASN A 296 6.91 19.32 33.61
CA ASN A 296 6.60 18.27 32.64
C ASN A 296 7.49 17.04 32.90
N PRO A 297 7.20 16.25 33.95
CA PRO A 297 7.92 15.02 34.21
C PRO A 297 7.55 13.99 33.13
N LYS A 298 8.53 13.47 32.40
CA LYS A 298 8.35 12.45 31.34
C LYS A 298 7.52 12.93 30.15
N SER A 299 8.02 13.93 29.42
CA SER A 299 7.41 14.41 28.17
C SER A 299 8.34 14.31 26.97
N VAL A 300 7.79 14.33 25.77
CA VAL A 300 8.51 14.41 24.49
C VAL A 300 8.03 15.63 23.72
N LEU A 301 8.97 16.48 23.33
CA LEU A 301 8.72 17.64 22.49
C LEU A 301 8.99 17.28 21.03
N VAL A 302 7.99 17.46 20.16
CA VAL A 302 8.03 17.16 18.73
C VAL A 302 7.97 18.47 17.94
N PHE A 303 8.89 18.64 16.98
CA PHE A 303 8.94 19.84 16.15
C PHE A 303 9.03 19.53 14.65
N GLY A 304 8.24 20.27 13.87
CA GLY A 304 8.30 20.32 12.43
C GLY A 304 7.92 19.02 11.70
N GLY A 305 8.56 18.75 10.56
CA GLY A 305 8.29 17.59 9.71
C GLY A 305 7.25 17.85 8.63
N PHE A 306 6.94 16.81 7.86
CA PHE A 306 5.95 16.84 6.78
C PHE A 306 4.84 15.83 7.04
N GLY A 307 3.60 16.27 6.93
CA GLY A 307 2.42 15.45 7.22
C GLY A 307 1.37 16.26 7.95
N GLY A 308 0.77 15.69 8.99
CA GLY A 308 -0.26 16.32 9.81
C GLY A 308 -1.64 16.32 9.14
N ILE A 309 -2.64 16.81 9.89
CA ILE A 309 -4.04 16.90 9.47
C ILE A 309 -4.21 17.72 8.18
N GLY A 310 -5.06 17.23 7.27
CA GLY A 310 -5.41 17.88 6.01
C GLY A 310 -4.41 17.58 4.88
N ARG A 311 -4.25 18.51 3.93
CA ARG A 311 -3.21 18.37 2.90
C ARG A 311 -1.84 18.35 3.58
N HIS A 312 -1.06 17.32 3.27
CA HIS A 312 0.28 17.20 3.84
C HIS A 312 1.12 18.41 3.46
N ALA A 313 1.67 19.03 4.50
CA ALA A 313 2.51 20.20 4.39
C ALA A 313 3.63 20.07 5.40
N ARG A 314 4.67 20.89 5.23
CA ARG A 314 5.67 21.07 6.27
C ARG A 314 5.04 21.79 7.44
N ARG A 315 5.43 21.41 8.66
CA ARG A 315 4.91 21.95 9.91
C ARG A 315 5.98 22.78 10.61
N LYS A 316 5.50 23.72 11.41
CA LYS A 316 6.28 24.55 12.34
C LYS A 316 5.80 24.40 13.78
N ASP A 317 4.85 23.51 14.00
CA ASP A 317 4.21 23.34 15.29
C ASP A 317 5.16 22.62 16.24
N SER A 318 5.12 23.02 17.51
CA SER A 318 5.85 22.41 18.62
C SER A 318 4.85 21.70 19.53
N TRP A 319 4.87 20.37 19.53
CA TRP A 319 3.92 19.56 20.30
C TRP A 319 4.62 18.95 21.51
N LEU A 320 4.05 19.15 22.69
CA LEU A 320 4.46 18.48 23.90
C LEU A 320 3.57 17.27 24.13
N LEU A 321 4.17 16.09 24.21
CA LEU A 321 3.49 14.82 24.50
C LEU A 321 3.89 14.33 25.89
N ASP A 322 2.95 14.34 26.83
CA ASP A 322 3.10 13.77 28.15
C ASP A 322 2.91 12.25 28.12
N LEU A 323 3.86 11.48 28.63
CA LEU A 323 3.85 10.02 28.53
C LEU A 323 2.96 9.34 29.57
N VAL A 324 2.63 10.02 30.66
CA VAL A 324 1.88 9.46 31.79
C VAL A 324 0.39 9.51 31.49
N SER A 325 -0.08 10.69 31.11
CA SER A 325 -1.47 11.01 30.76
C SER A 325 -1.79 10.77 29.28
N GLY A 326 -0.77 10.70 28.43
CA GLY A 326 -0.93 10.68 26.98
C GLY A 326 -1.28 12.05 26.40
N GLN A 327 -1.25 13.13 27.21
CA GLN A 327 -1.71 14.45 26.80
C GLN A 327 -0.77 15.06 25.78
N LEU A 328 -1.30 15.32 24.58
CA LEU A 328 -0.67 16.08 23.52
C LEU A 328 -1.15 17.53 23.59
N GLN A 329 -0.20 18.46 23.67
CA GLN A 329 -0.47 19.89 23.79
C GLN A 329 0.36 20.69 22.79
N LEU A 330 -0.27 21.67 22.13
CA LEU A 330 0.45 22.67 21.35
C LEU A 330 1.17 23.64 22.31
N LEU A 331 2.45 23.86 22.07
CA LEU A 331 3.18 24.96 22.68
C LEU A 331 3.09 26.17 21.76
N ASP A 332 2.35 27.18 22.20
CA ASP A 332 2.19 28.44 21.48
C ASP A 332 3.34 29.39 21.84
N PHE A 333 3.99 29.89 20.79
CA PHE A 333 5.13 30.81 20.91
C PHE A 333 4.89 32.07 20.10
N SER A 334 5.39 33.20 20.61
CA SER A 334 5.33 34.50 19.91
C SER A 334 6.17 34.52 18.63
N SER A 335 7.29 33.80 18.63
CA SER A 335 8.14 33.56 17.47
C SER A 335 8.34 32.05 17.29
N THR A 336 8.55 31.58 16.06
CA THR A 336 8.73 30.15 15.78
C THR A 336 9.53 29.95 14.50
N PRO A 337 10.31 28.86 14.37
CA PRO A 337 11.00 28.58 13.12
C PRO A 337 10.02 28.36 11.97
N SER A 338 10.50 28.60 10.74
CA SER A 338 9.70 28.35 9.53
C SER A 338 9.33 26.86 9.38
N PRO A 339 8.21 26.53 8.71
CA PRO A 339 7.82 25.13 8.50
C PRO A 339 8.90 24.35 7.74
N ARG A 340 9.36 23.23 8.30
CA ARG A 340 10.56 22.55 7.78
C ARG A 340 10.55 21.05 8.00
N LEU A 341 11.27 20.31 7.17
CA LEU A 341 11.52 18.87 7.35
C LEU A 341 13.01 18.55 7.15
N GLY A 342 13.48 17.47 7.78
CA GLY A 342 14.87 17.01 7.66
C GLY A 342 15.88 17.96 8.29
N HIS A 343 15.43 18.77 9.24
CA HIS A 343 16.28 19.47 10.20
C HIS A 343 16.72 18.47 11.28
N THR A 344 17.65 18.89 12.13
CA THR A 344 17.91 18.20 13.39
C THR A 344 17.43 19.04 14.56
N ALA A 345 17.06 18.38 15.66
CA ALA A 345 16.87 19.04 16.94
C ALA A 345 17.63 18.30 18.03
N SER A 346 18.32 19.04 18.90
CA SER A 346 19.11 18.47 19.99
C SER A 346 19.01 19.32 21.24
N LEU A 347 18.92 18.66 22.40
CA LEU A 347 18.83 19.32 23.69
C LEU A 347 20.24 19.46 24.30
N ALA A 348 20.61 20.68 24.68
CA ALA A 348 21.83 20.99 25.44
C ALA A 348 21.43 21.75 26.71
N GLY A 349 21.38 21.05 27.84
CA GLY A 349 20.77 21.59 29.07
C GLY A 349 19.29 21.88 28.85
N GLU A 350 18.86 23.11 29.17
CA GLU A 350 17.48 23.59 29.01
C GLU A 350 17.21 24.25 27.64
N LEU A 351 18.12 24.09 26.68
CA LEU A 351 18.06 24.73 25.38
C LEU A 351 17.97 23.68 24.28
N MET A 352 16.87 23.68 23.54
CA MET A 352 16.70 22.85 22.34
C MET A 352 17.12 23.63 21.11
N PHE A 353 18.14 23.14 20.42
CA PHE A 353 18.67 23.72 19.19
C PHE A 353 18.06 23.01 17.98
N VAL A 354 17.49 23.78 17.06
CA VAL A 354 17.02 23.33 15.74
C VAL A 354 17.92 23.90 14.66
N VAL A 355 18.51 23.03 13.84
CA VAL A 355 19.49 23.43 12.82
C VAL A 355 19.05 22.99 11.41
N GLY A 356 19.02 23.95 10.50
CA GLY A 356 18.80 23.74 9.07
C GLY A 356 17.45 23.10 8.71
N GLY A 357 17.49 22.16 7.76
CA GLY A 357 16.32 21.55 7.15
C GLY A 357 15.93 22.22 5.83
N ARG A 358 14.74 21.92 5.32
CA ARG A 358 14.21 22.58 4.12
C ARG A 358 12.76 23.01 4.29
N ALA A 359 12.45 24.24 3.88
CA ALA A 359 11.11 24.83 3.92
C ALA A 359 10.29 24.55 2.65
N ASP A 360 10.95 24.35 1.51
CA ASP A 360 10.32 23.92 0.26
C ASP A 360 11.36 23.15 -0.60
N PRO A 361 11.04 22.67 -1.83
CA PRO A 361 12.02 22.00 -2.68
C PRO A 361 13.23 22.86 -3.09
N GLY A 362 13.07 24.18 -3.19
CA GLY A 362 14.14 25.12 -3.55
C GLY A 362 14.78 25.83 -2.35
N ASN A 363 14.08 25.92 -1.22
CA ASN A 363 14.54 26.61 -0.02
C ASN A 363 15.10 25.65 1.03
N VAL A 364 16.41 25.41 0.96
CA VAL A 364 17.19 24.73 2.00
C VAL A 364 17.69 25.77 3.00
N LEU A 365 17.67 25.44 4.28
CA LEU A 365 17.94 26.35 5.38
C LEU A 365 19.29 26.05 6.05
N ASN A 366 19.89 27.06 6.64
CA ASN A 366 21.07 26.97 7.51
C ASN A 366 20.91 27.73 8.83
N ASP A 367 19.70 28.20 9.13
CA ASP A 367 19.40 28.96 10.32
C ASP A 367 19.46 28.07 11.58
N VAL A 368 19.73 28.72 12.71
CA VAL A 368 19.74 28.11 14.04
C VAL A 368 18.66 28.76 14.87
N TRP A 369 17.78 27.93 15.42
CA TRP A 369 16.73 28.34 16.34
C TRP A 369 16.95 27.68 17.69
N VAL A 370 16.73 28.42 18.76
CA VAL A 370 16.87 27.94 20.13
C VAL A 370 15.54 28.09 20.83
N LEU A 371 15.04 26.99 21.39
CA LEU A 371 13.92 26.99 22.32
C LEU A 371 14.46 26.87 23.72
N ASN A 372 14.19 27.87 24.55
CA ASN A 372 14.38 27.76 25.99
C ASN A 372 13.18 27.03 26.60
N THR A 373 13.42 25.85 27.15
CA THR A 373 12.39 24.95 27.67
C THR A 373 11.88 25.34 29.05
N THR A 374 12.58 26.24 29.74
CA THR A 374 12.17 26.74 31.07
C THR A 374 11.12 27.85 30.96
N ASN A 375 11.35 28.81 30.06
CA ASN A 375 10.44 29.94 29.85
C ASN A 375 9.53 29.77 28.61
N ASN A 376 9.70 28.69 27.86
CA ASN A 376 8.98 28.40 26.62
C ASN A 376 9.09 29.56 25.61
N GLU A 377 10.31 29.86 25.18
CA GLU A 377 10.57 30.93 24.21
C GLU A 377 11.49 30.46 23.08
N TRP A 378 11.02 30.58 21.83
CA TRP A 378 11.87 30.44 20.65
C TRP A 378 12.60 31.74 20.34
N LYS A 379 13.86 31.61 19.94
CA LYS A 379 14.66 32.69 19.39
C LYS A 379 15.50 32.20 18.22
N GLN A 380 15.45 32.91 17.11
CA GLN A 380 16.45 32.72 16.06
C GLN A 380 17.76 33.35 16.54
N VAL A 381 18.83 32.57 16.52
CA VAL A 381 20.16 33.03 16.94
C VAL A 381 21.06 33.20 15.73
N GLN A 382 21.84 34.28 15.75
CA GLN A 382 22.93 34.47 14.81
C GLN A 382 24.18 33.87 15.44
N CYS A 383 24.75 32.87 14.76
CA CYS A 383 25.99 32.26 15.18
C CYS A 383 27.18 32.93 14.48
N THR A 384 28.32 32.96 15.17
CA THR A 384 29.58 33.46 14.61
C THR A 384 30.47 32.30 14.14
N GLY A 385 31.67 32.59 13.62
CA GLY A 385 32.61 31.57 13.12
C GLY A 385 32.46 31.28 11.62
N ILE A 386 32.81 30.06 11.20
CA ILE A 386 32.91 29.69 9.76
C ILE A 386 31.57 29.60 9.03
N GLY A 387 30.45 29.70 9.77
CA GLY A 387 29.10 29.52 9.26
C GLY A 387 28.73 28.06 8.97
N PHE A 388 27.45 27.74 9.11
CA PHE A 388 26.90 26.43 8.76
C PHE A 388 26.30 26.46 7.34
N PRO A 389 26.55 25.45 6.47
CA PRO A 389 25.99 25.42 5.12
C PRO A 389 24.47 25.18 5.11
N HIS A 390 23.81 25.52 4.00
CA HIS A 390 22.40 25.16 3.78
C HIS A 390 22.27 23.65 3.67
N SER A 391 21.60 23.06 4.65
CA SER A 391 21.74 21.63 4.92
C SER A 391 20.45 20.97 5.37
N HIS A 392 20.21 19.75 4.88
CA HIS A 392 19.11 18.90 5.37
C HIS A 392 19.51 17.43 5.39
N ARG A 393 18.79 16.61 6.18
CA ARG A 393 19.02 15.16 6.36
C ARG A 393 20.42 14.84 6.90
N HIS A 394 21.03 15.78 7.62
CA HIS A 394 22.21 15.58 8.46
C HIS A 394 21.78 14.94 9.79
N ALA A 395 22.73 14.43 10.57
CA ALA A 395 22.50 13.93 11.91
C ALA A 395 23.28 14.76 12.92
N SER A 396 22.74 14.90 14.13
CA SER A 396 23.36 15.69 15.20
C SER A 396 23.26 15.00 16.55
N ALA A 397 24.19 15.32 17.44
CA ALA A 397 24.20 14.87 18.83
C ALA A 397 24.98 15.86 19.71
N VAL A 398 24.66 15.88 21.00
CA VAL A 398 25.26 16.83 21.97
C VAL A 398 26.16 16.08 22.95
N ILE A 399 27.36 16.61 23.17
CA ILE A 399 28.26 16.21 24.27
C ILE A 399 28.69 17.48 25.00
N GLY A 400 28.35 17.58 26.28
CA GLY A 400 28.59 18.79 27.08
C GLY A 400 27.88 20.00 26.48
N SER A 401 28.61 21.10 26.29
CA SER A 401 28.13 22.33 25.64
C SER A 401 28.30 22.35 24.12
N ASN A 402 28.63 21.22 23.49
CA ASN A 402 28.92 21.15 22.06
C ASN A 402 27.87 20.33 21.31
N LEU A 403 27.26 20.95 20.30
CA LEU A 403 26.40 20.29 19.32
C LEU A 403 27.23 19.89 18.12
N TYR A 404 27.34 18.59 17.85
CA TYR A 404 28.06 18.05 16.70
C TYR A 404 27.08 17.67 15.58
N ILE A 405 27.45 17.96 14.33
CA ILE A 405 26.67 17.65 13.13
C ILE A 405 27.56 16.96 12.11
N PHE A 406 27.13 15.79 11.62
CA PHE A 406 27.84 15.04 10.58
C PHE A 406 26.98 14.83 9.34
N GLY A 407 27.63 14.95 8.17
CA GLY A 407 27.09 14.61 6.86
C GLY A 407 25.78 15.33 6.53
N GLY A 408 24.96 14.71 5.68
CA GLY A 408 23.75 15.33 5.13
C GLY A 408 23.93 15.83 3.70
N ILE A 409 22.98 16.62 3.22
CA ILE A 409 23.04 17.25 1.89
C ILE A 409 23.31 18.74 2.09
N HIS A 410 24.53 19.17 1.80
CA HIS A 410 25.03 20.53 1.94
C HIS A 410 25.07 21.20 0.57
N ASN A 411 24.32 22.28 0.38
CA ASN A 411 24.23 23.01 -0.89
C ASN A 411 23.93 22.10 -2.11
N GLY A 412 23.14 21.03 -1.90
CA GLY A 412 22.77 20.07 -2.95
C GLY A 412 23.68 18.83 -3.07
N SER A 413 24.85 18.82 -2.42
CA SER A 413 25.79 17.69 -2.46
C SER A 413 25.80 16.87 -1.17
N ILE A 414 25.91 15.55 -1.28
CA ILE A 414 26.06 14.66 -0.11
C ILE A 414 27.44 14.90 0.52
N SER A 415 27.48 15.09 1.83
CA SER A 415 28.70 15.49 2.56
C SER A 415 29.11 14.47 3.62
N SER A 416 30.40 14.48 3.96
CA SER A 416 31.03 13.80 5.10
C SER A 416 31.69 14.79 6.08
N ARG A 417 31.37 16.08 5.97
CA ARG A 417 31.94 17.13 6.85
C ARG A 417 31.34 17.05 8.24
N MET A 418 32.14 17.46 9.24
CA MET A 418 31.79 17.49 10.65
C MET A 418 31.84 18.93 11.16
N PHE A 419 30.74 19.42 11.72
CA PHE A 419 30.64 20.75 12.31
C PHE A 419 30.37 20.64 13.81
N ARG A 420 30.89 21.60 14.58
CA ARG A 420 30.60 21.76 16.00
C ARG A 420 30.07 23.17 16.23
N LEU A 421 28.94 23.28 16.92
CA LEU A 421 28.44 24.53 17.49
C LEU A 421 28.72 24.51 18.99
N ASP A 422 29.51 25.46 19.45
CA ASP A 422 29.56 25.81 20.86
C ASP A 422 28.23 26.47 21.24
N THR A 423 27.44 25.78 22.07
CA THR A 423 26.09 26.23 22.45
C THR A 423 26.10 27.38 23.46
N GLN A 424 27.23 27.65 24.13
CA GLN A 424 27.37 28.76 25.07
C GLN A 424 27.74 30.06 24.33
N ASN A 425 28.74 29.97 23.45
CA ASN A 425 29.23 31.14 22.70
C ASN A 425 28.52 31.35 21.35
N LEU A 426 27.71 30.38 20.91
CA LEU A 426 27.04 30.36 19.61
C LEU A 426 28.03 30.51 18.44
N THR A 427 29.15 29.77 18.51
CA THR A 427 30.23 29.83 17.53
C THR A 427 30.35 28.50 16.79
N TRP A 428 30.31 28.56 15.46
CA TRP A 428 30.54 27.42 14.58
C TRP A 428 32.02 27.21 14.28
N GLU A 429 32.43 25.95 14.34
CA GLU A 429 33.70 25.48 13.80
C GLU A 429 33.49 24.23 12.93
N GLU A 430 34.40 24.00 12.00
CA GLU A 430 34.52 22.72 11.30
C GLU A 430 35.55 21.90 12.06
N VAL A 431 35.15 20.69 12.44
CA VAL A 431 36.00 19.78 13.19
C VAL A 431 36.94 19.11 12.20
N VAL A 432 38.24 19.28 12.39
CA VAL A 432 39.25 18.55 11.64
C VAL A 432 39.28 17.11 12.16
N VAL A 433 38.68 16.21 11.39
CA VAL A 433 38.54 14.80 11.77
C VAL A 433 39.68 13.94 11.24
N GLN A 434 40.03 12.89 11.99
CA GLN A 434 41.07 11.93 11.63
C GLN A 434 40.57 10.48 11.74
N GLY A 435 41.41 9.51 11.36
CA GLY A 435 41.10 8.08 11.45
C GLY A 435 40.31 7.53 10.27
N GLN A 436 39.41 6.58 10.53
CA GLN A 436 38.61 5.90 9.51
C GLN A 436 37.37 6.73 9.15
N ILE A 437 37.57 7.78 8.35
CA ILE A 437 36.52 8.75 8.04
C ILE A 437 35.35 8.06 7.29
N PRO A 438 34.10 8.23 7.75
CA PRO A 438 32.94 7.69 7.04
C PRO A 438 32.73 8.37 5.69
N SER A 439 32.23 7.61 4.71
CA SER A 439 31.84 8.15 3.40
C SER A 439 30.76 9.24 3.49
N PRO A 440 30.69 10.15 2.50
CA PRO A 440 29.57 11.09 2.39
C PRO A 440 28.23 10.38 2.44
N ARG A 441 27.33 10.85 3.30
CA ARG A 441 26.06 10.17 3.55
C ARG A 441 24.99 11.11 4.09
N HIS A 442 23.72 10.77 3.86
CA HIS A 442 22.59 11.45 4.48
C HIS A 442 21.57 10.45 5.05
N SER A 443 20.60 10.93 5.82
CA SER A 443 19.55 10.10 6.45
C SER A 443 20.13 8.94 7.31
N HIS A 444 21.31 9.15 7.89
CA HIS A 444 21.91 8.29 8.91
C HIS A 444 21.52 8.80 10.31
N THR A 445 21.93 8.09 11.37
CA THR A 445 21.69 8.52 12.76
C THR A 445 23.00 8.70 13.51
N LEU A 446 23.02 9.65 14.44
CA LEU A 446 24.14 9.96 15.32
C LEU A 446 23.60 10.09 16.75
N VAL A 447 24.22 9.44 17.73
CA VAL A 447 23.85 9.55 19.15
C VAL A 447 25.10 9.73 20.02
N ALA A 448 24.96 10.34 21.18
CA ALA A 448 26.04 10.49 22.15
C ALA A 448 25.91 9.49 23.30
N HIS A 449 27.02 8.90 23.72
CA HIS A 449 27.12 8.13 24.97
C HIS A 449 28.51 8.33 25.58
N GLY A 450 28.56 8.81 26.83
CA GLY A 450 29.81 9.23 27.47
C GLY A 450 30.51 10.34 26.69
N SER A 451 31.79 10.14 26.36
CA SER A 451 32.61 11.08 25.58
C SER A 451 32.67 10.74 24.08
N GLN A 452 31.79 9.86 23.59
CA GLN A 452 31.83 9.39 22.21
C GLN A 452 30.50 9.59 21.50
N LEU A 453 30.59 9.83 20.18
CA LEU A 453 29.45 9.80 19.28
C LEU A 453 29.43 8.46 18.54
N PHE A 454 28.25 7.90 18.34
CA PHE A 454 28.06 6.66 17.59
C PHE A 454 27.19 6.93 16.38
N MET A 455 27.58 6.39 15.22
CA MET A 455 26.89 6.59 13.94
C MET A 455 26.60 5.25 13.28
N PHE A 456 25.41 5.13 12.68
CA PHE A 456 25.04 3.95 11.89
C PHE A 456 24.40 4.30 10.55
N GLY A 457 24.76 3.53 9.52
CA GLY A 457 24.09 3.46 8.24
C GLY A 457 24.00 4.77 7.46
N GLY A 458 22.89 4.97 6.74
CA GLY A 458 22.67 6.10 5.85
C GLY A 458 22.59 5.71 4.37
N TYR A 459 22.54 6.71 3.49
CA TYR A 459 22.56 6.56 2.04
C TYR A 459 23.66 7.43 1.45
N ASP A 460 24.51 6.86 0.60
CA ASP A 460 25.67 7.53 -0.01
C ASP A 460 25.39 8.15 -1.39
N GLY A 461 24.17 8.02 -1.90
CA GLY A 461 23.79 8.39 -3.27
C GLY A 461 23.54 7.19 -4.17
N VAL A 462 24.11 6.03 -3.84
CA VAL A 462 24.06 4.80 -4.63
C VAL A 462 23.35 3.67 -3.87
N LYS A 463 23.68 3.48 -2.59
CA LYS A 463 23.18 2.35 -1.78
C LYS A 463 22.92 2.72 -0.33
N ALA A 464 22.11 1.89 0.33
CA ALA A 464 21.97 1.91 1.78
C ALA A 464 23.26 1.38 2.44
N LEU A 465 23.65 2.00 3.54
CA LEU A 465 24.86 1.68 4.31
C LEU A 465 24.49 0.96 5.61
N GLY A 466 25.37 0.07 6.08
CA GLY A 466 25.20 -0.71 7.32
C GLY A 466 26.47 -0.76 8.17
N ASP A 467 27.35 0.22 7.99
CA ASP A 467 28.56 0.42 8.78
C ASP A 467 28.24 1.14 10.10
N PHE A 468 28.98 0.78 11.15
CA PHE A 468 28.86 1.35 12.49
C PHE A 468 30.19 2.03 12.86
N TYR A 469 30.12 3.25 13.38
CA TYR A 469 31.28 4.06 13.72
C TYR A 469 31.16 4.63 15.13
N SER A 470 32.30 4.79 15.78
CA SER A 470 32.49 5.63 16.96
C SER A 470 33.36 6.83 16.59
N PHE A 471 33.10 7.98 17.22
CA PHE A 471 33.90 9.19 17.13
C PHE A 471 34.25 9.66 18.52
N ASP A 472 35.54 9.76 18.80
CA ASP A 472 36.04 10.31 20.05
C ASP A 472 36.20 11.83 19.89
N VAL A 473 35.46 12.59 20.71
CA VAL A 473 35.43 14.07 20.57
C VAL A 473 36.67 14.76 21.12
N GLN A 474 37.48 14.08 21.94
CA GLN A 474 38.71 14.65 22.51
C GLN A 474 39.85 14.60 21.49
N SER A 475 40.01 13.45 20.84
CA SER A 475 41.01 13.19 19.80
C SER A 475 40.52 13.52 18.39
N CYS A 476 39.24 13.87 18.22
CA CYS A 476 38.59 14.11 16.93
C CYS A 476 38.78 12.97 15.92
N THR A 477 38.75 11.72 16.40
CA THR A 477 39.11 10.53 15.61
C THR A 477 37.89 9.63 15.38
N TRP A 478 37.63 9.29 14.11
CA TRP A 478 36.67 8.28 13.71
C TRP A 478 37.28 6.88 13.75
N LYS A 479 36.51 5.91 14.24
CA LYS A 479 36.84 4.49 14.23
C LYS A 479 35.66 3.70 13.69
N LYS A 480 35.93 2.83 12.70
CA LYS A 480 34.93 1.89 12.18
C LYS A 480 34.87 0.68 13.11
N GLU A 481 33.74 0.50 13.76
CA GLU A 481 33.56 -0.59 14.71
C GLU A 481 33.37 -1.93 13.99
N LYS A 482 34.15 -2.94 14.40
CA LYS A 482 34.06 -4.29 13.87
C LYS A 482 33.10 -5.09 14.76
N MET A 483 31.93 -5.40 14.20
CA MET A 483 30.85 -6.01 14.96
C MET A 483 30.55 -7.43 14.45
N ALA A 484 30.23 -8.32 15.38
CA ALA A 484 29.80 -9.70 15.17
C ALA A 484 28.33 -9.88 15.59
N GLY A 485 27.78 -11.08 15.32
CA GLY A 485 26.41 -11.42 15.67
C GLY A 485 25.36 -10.92 14.68
N SER A 486 24.15 -10.64 15.15
CA SER A 486 23.01 -10.23 14.32
C SER A 486 23.05 -8.74 14.02
N THR A 487 24.04 -8.30 13.25
CA THR A 487 24.19 -6.91 12.85
C THR A 487 22.94 -6.38 12.13
N PRO A 488 22.51 -5.13 12.40
CA PRO A 488 21.40 -4.55 11.66
C PRO A 488 21.74 -4.45 10.17
N TYR A 489 20.78 -4.81 9.30
CA TYR A 489 20.96 -4.64 7.86
C TYR A 489 21.21 -3.18 7.48
N ALA A 490 21.95 -2.99 6.38
CA ALA A 490 22.16 -1.70 5.77
C ALA A 490 20.84 -0.96 5.50
N ARG A 491 20.73 0.27 5.99
CA ARG A 491 19.49 1.07 5.98
C ARG A 491 19.73 2.57 6.15
N PHE A 492 18.74 3.35 5.76
CA PHE A 492 18.67 4.80 5.95
C PHE A 492 17.27 5.21 6.42
N SER A 493 17.14 6.43 6.95
CA SER A 493 15.90 6.92 7.58
C SER A 493 15.41 6.04 8.74
N HIS A 494 16.33 5.35 9.42
CA HIS A 494 16.08 4.62 10.65
C HIS A 494 16.23 5.56 11.84
N THR A 495 15.96 5.05 13.03
CA THR A 495 16.19 5.75 14.29
C THR A 495 17.17 4.98 15.16
N MET A 496 17.94 5.69 15.97
CA MET A 496 18.91 5.15 16.89
C MET A 496 18.77 5.86 18.24
N PHE A 497 18.88 5.11 19.32
CA PHE A 497 18.71 5.63 20.67
C PHE A 497 19.73 5.00 21.62
N VAL A 498 19.93 5.68 22.75
CA VAL A 498 20.79 5.23 23.84
C VAL A 498 19.92 5.03 25.07
N TYR A 499 20.06 3.88 25.72
CA TYR A 499 19.41 3.58 26.99
C TYR A 499 20.39 2.87 27.91
N LYS A 500 20.72 3.51 29.03
CA LYS A 500 21.78 3.07 29.94
C LYS A 500 23.08 2.85 29.15
N ASN A 501 23.61 1.63 29.11
CA ASN A 501 24.81 1.27 28.34
C ASN A 501 24.48 0.51 27.05
N TYR A 502 23.28 0.73 26.47
CA TYR A 502 22.84 0.06 25.26
C TYR A 502 22.52 1.06 24.15
N ILE A 503 22.94 0.72 22.94
CA ILE A 503 22.58 1.41 21.69
C ILE A 503 21.55 0.54 20.96
N GLY A 504 20.41 1.12 20.62
CA GLY A 504 19.33 0.47 19.88
C GLY A 504 19.12 1.10 18.51
N ILE A 505 18.82 0.28 17.49
CA ILE A 505 18.50 0.71 16.12
C ILE A 505 17.17 0.08 15.71
N MET A 506 16.26 0.89 15.16
CA MET A 506 14.93 0.46 14.73
C MET A 506 14.51 1.09 13.39
N GLY A 507 13.70 0.36 12.63
CA GLY A 507 13.00 0.90 11.47
C GLY A 507 13.90 1.18 10.27
N GLY A 508 13.53 2.15 9.46
CA GLY A 508 14.25 2.56 8.24
C GLY A 508 14.01 1.70 7.00
N CYS A 509 14.75 2.02 5.93
CA CYS A 509 14.60 1.46 4.59
C CYS A 509 15.98 1.06 4.03
N PRO A 510 16.13 -0.04 3.27
CA PRO A 510 15.10 -0.98 2.80
C PRO A 510 14.50 -1.85 3.91
N ILE A 511 13.21 -2.16 3.76
CA ILE A 511 12.50 -3.13 4.62
C ILE A 511 12.72 -4.51 4.01
N LYS A 512 13.55 -5.34 4.65
CA LYS A 512 13.89 -6.68 4.15
C LYS A 512 13.03 -7.81 4.74
N GLN A 513 12.26 -7.52 5.77
CA GLN A 513 11.52 -8.51 6.55
C GLN A 513 10.04 -8.11 6.66
N HIS A 514 9.16 -9.08 6.87
CA HIS A 514 7.72 -8.87 7.07
C HIS A 514 7.35 -8.51 8.52
N TYR A 515 8.31 -8.07 9.33
CA TYR A 515 8.11 -7.68 10.73
C TYR A 515 9.04 -6.52 11.10
N GLN A 516 8.72 -5.81 12.18
CA GLN A 516 9.57 -4.77 12.74
C GLN A 516 10.61 -5.39 13.68
N GLU A 517 11.88 -5.02 13.53
CA GLU A 517 12.99 -5.50 14.36
C GLU A 517 13.64 -4.36 15.15
N LEU A 518 14.14 -4.71 16.34
CA LEU A 518 15.01 -3.88 17.17
C LEU A 518 16.39 -4.55 17.25
N SER A 519 17.43 -3.88 16.75
CA SER A 519 18.81 -4.30 16.96
C SER A 519 19.38 -3.58 18.17
N ILE A 520 20.03 -4.30 19.09
CA ILE A 520 20.61 -3.72 20.31
C ILE A 520 22.06 -4.19 20.52
N ASN A 521 22.91 -3.29 21.00
CA ASN A 521 24.29 -3.56 21.34
C ASN A 521 24.63 -2.90 22.68
N LYS A 522 25.32 -3.63 23.56
CA LYS A 522 25.89 -3.07 24.79
C LYS A 522 27.16 -2.31 24.41
N VAL A 523 27.28 -1.05 24.81
CA VAL A 523 28.48 -0.24 24.56
C VAL A 523 29.71 -0.97 25.11
N GLY A 524 30.75 -1.08 24.28
CA GLY A 524 31.96 -1.86 24.56
C GLY A 524 31.88 -3.34 24.16
N SER A 525 30.70 -3.88 23.88
CA SER A 525 30.55 -5.22 23.29
C SER A 525 30.68 -5.15 21.77
N SER A 526 31.37 -6.13 21.18
CA SER A 526 31.43 -6.27 19.73
C SER A 526 30.24 -7.00 19.12
N VAL A 527 29.19 -7.34 19.90
CA VAL A 527 28.10 -8.21 19.44
C VAL A 527 26.76 -7.46 19.36
N TRP A 528 26.11 -7.51 18.20
CA TRP A 528 24.71 -7.09 18.05
C TRP A 528 23.75 -8.24 18.33
N LYS A 529 22.67 -7.93 19.05
CA LYS A 529 21.51 -8.81 19.24
C LYS A 529 20.33 -8.24 18.46
N ARG A 530 19.53 -9.12 17.85
CA ARG A 530 18.31 -8.77 17.12
C ARG A 530 17.11 -9.29 17.90
N ILE A 531 16.10 -8.44 18.04
CA ILE A 531 14.88 -8.74 18.78
C ILE A 531 13.69 -8.46 17.88
N LYS A 532 12.76 -9.41 17.82
CA LYS A 532 11.53 -9.29 17.04
C LYS A 532 10.49 -8.53 17.86
N LEU A 533 9.86 -7.53 17.24
CA LEU A 533 8.76 -6.80 17.86
C LEU A 533 7.45 -7.46 17.44
N ASN A 534 6.51 -7.60 18.38
CA ASN A 534 5.16 -8.09 18.10
C ASN A 534 4.27 -7.01 17.46
N SER A 535 4.79 -6.30 16.45
CA SER A 535 4.04 -5.25 15.78
C SER A 535 2.77 -5.82 15.16
N ILE A 536 1.65 -5.14 15.38
CA ILE A 536 0.47 -5.26 14.52
C ILE A 536 0.96 -4.85 13.13
N GLY A 537 0.70 -5.66 12.09
CA GLY A 537 1.33 -5.56 10.76
C GLY A 537 0.99 -4.31 9.94
N GLU A 538 0.72 -3.18 10.59
CA GLU A 538 0.27 -1.93 10.00
C GLU A 538 1.32 -0.81 10.05
N ASP A 539 2.23 -0.77 11.03
CA ASP A 539 3.18 0.35 11.17
C ASP A 539 4.48 0.19 10.37
N LEU A 540 4.98 1.32 9.87
CA LEU A 540 6.23 1.44 9.13
C LEU A 540 7.12 2.49 9.81
N PHE A 541 8.05 2.07 10.67
CA PHE A 541 8.96 2.98 11.39
C PHE A 541 10.07 3.58 10.49
N VAL A 542 9.72 4.01 9.29
CA VAL A 542 10.60 4.69 8.34
C VAL A 542 10.46 6.19 8.58
N ARG A 543 11.55 6.90 8.88
CA ARG A 543 11.58 8.33 9.23
C ARG A 543 10.79 8.69 10.50
N SER A 544 10.58 7.71 11.39
CA SER A 544 10.11 7.98 12.75
C SER A 544 11.23 8.58 13.59
N THR A 545 10.87 9.24 14.67
CA THR A 545 11.80 9.62 15.74
C THR A 545 11.63 8.68 16.92
N THR A 546 12.69 8.50 17.71
CA THR A 546 12.59 7.83 19.00
C THR A 546 13.11 8.71 20.12
N SER A 547 12.50 8.59 21.29
CA SER A 547 12.94 9.26 22.51
C SER A 547 12.82 8.28 23.67
N VAL A 548 13.90 8.15 24.42
CA VAL A 548 13.92 7.34 25.63
C VAL A 548 13.50 8.23 26.78
N VAL A 549 12.48 7.82 27.54
CA VAL A 549 11.94 8.56 28.68
C VAL A 549 11.79 7.60 29.86
N GLY A 550 12.67 7.74 30.85
CA GLY A 550 12.83 6.71 31.87
C GLY A 550 13.21 5.36 31.25
N ASP A 551 12.41 4.33 31.51
CA ASP A 551 12.60 2.99 30.93
C ASP A 551 11.69 2.72 29.71
N GLU A 552 11.05 3.73 29.13
CA GLU A 552 10.18 3.60 27.95
C GLU A 552 10.85 4.20 26.71
N LEU A 553 10.77 3.49 25.58
CA LEU A 553 11.10 4.04 24.26
C LEU A 553 9.81 4.47 23.59
N VAL A 554 9.70 5.76 23.30
CA VAL A 554 8.60 6.35 22.54
C VAL A 554 9.01 6.50 21.09
N ILE A 555 8.13 6.09 20.18
CA ILE A 555 8.30 6.18 18.74
C ILE A 555 7.20 7.09 18.20
N VAL A 556 7.59 8.18 17.53
CA VAL A 556 6.64 9.16 16.97
C VAL A 556 6.76 9.23 15.46
N GLY A 557 5.60 9.21 14.80
CA GLY A 557 5.45 9.36 13.37
C GLY A 557 6.22 8.30 12.57
N GLY A 558 6.75 8.70 11.42
CA GLY A 558 7.27 7.75 10.43
C GLY A 558 6.16 7.15 9.56
N GLY A 559 6.54 6.39 8.54
CA GLY A 559 5.61 5.85 7.54
C GLY A 559 6.20 5.77 6.12
N ALA A 560 5.36 5.43 5.13
CA ALA A 560 5.75 5.34 3.72
C ALA A 560 4.73 5.98 2.77
N SER A 561 5.21 6.51 1.64
CA SER A 561 4.37 7.09 0.60
C SER A 561 4.47 6.25 -0.66
N CYS A 562 3.32 5.84 -1.19
CA CYS A 562 3.22 5.09 -2.44
C CYS A 562 2.38 5.87 -3.45
N TYR A 563 2.79 5.87 -4.72
CA TYR A 563 2.08 6.54 -5.81
C TYR A 563 0.66 6.00 -6.04
N ALA A 564 0.43 4.71 -5.76
CA ALA A 564 -0.86 4.04 -5.96
C ALA A 564 -1.81 4.10 -4.75
N PHE A 565 -1.29 4.32 -3.53
CA PHE A 565 -2.03 4.13 -2.27
C PHE A 565 -1.98 5.33 -1.31
N GLY A 566 -1.28 6.40 -1.68
CA GLY A 566 -1.13 7.60 -0.85
C GLY A 566 -0.04 7.47 0.23
N THR A 567 -0.09 8.39 1.19
CA THR A 567 0.89 8.53 2.28
C THR A 567 0.33 7.86 3.54
N LYS A 568 1.01 6.81 4.04
CA LYS A 568 0.65 6.10 5.27
C LYS A 568 1.59 6.48 6.41
N PHE A 569 1.06 7.10 7.45
CA PHE A 569 1.82 7.37 8.68
C PHE A 569 1.66 6.24 9.69
N SER A 570 2.66 6.09 10.55
CA SER A 570 2.63 5.19 11.69
C SER A 570 2.06 5.92 12.90
N GLU A 571 1.29 5.20 13.70
CA GLU A 571 0.76 5.71 14.96
C GLU A 571 1.89 5.87 15.99
N PRO A 572 1.75 6.75 17.00
CA PRO A 572 2.70 6.81 18.10
C PRO A 572 2.69 5.53 18.92
N MET A 573 3.87 4.93 19.09
CA MET A 573 4.05 3.65 19.79
C MET A 573 5.00 3.81 20.97
N LYS A 574 4.88 2.93 21.96
CA LYS A 574 5.84 2.80 23.05
C LYS A 574 6.20 1.35 23.33
N LEU A 575 7.40 1.13 23.83
CA LEU A 575 7.84 -0.17 24.34
C LEU A 575 8.70 0.00 25.59
N SER A 576 8.57 -0.96 26.52
CA SER A 576 9.37 -0.94 27.75
C SER A 576 10.76 -1.52 27.51
N LEU A 577 11.78 -0.71 27.82
CA LEU A 577 13.19 -1.07 27.73
C LEU A 577 13.70 -1.80 28.98
N LEU A 578 12.95 -1.81 30.09
CA LEU A 578 13.36 -2.55 31.30
C LEU A 578 13.46 -4.07 31.04
N SER A 579 12.55 -4.60 30.23
CA SER A 579 12.60 -5.99 29.78
C SER A 579 13.89 -6.30 29.01
N LEU A 580 14.47 -5.34 28.28
CA LEU A 580 15.73 -5.55 27.54
C LEU A 580 16.90 -5.87 28.47
N VAL A 581 17.04 -5.14 29.58
CA VAL A 581 18.14 -5.38 30.55
C VAL A 581 18.04 -6.80 31.08
N SER A 582 16.83 -7.21 31.47
CA SER A 582 16.51 -8.54 31.99
C SER A 582 16.74 -9.67 30.98
N LEU A 583 16.61 -9.39 29.68
CA LEU A 583 16.73 -10.36 28.59
C LEU A 583 18.15 -10.45 28.03
N VAL A 584 18.95 -9.39 28.17
CA VAL A 584 20.28 -9.29 27.59
C VAL A 584 21.37 -9.66 28.59
N GLU A 585 21.16 -9.44 29.89
CA GLU A 585 22.10 -9.74 30.99
C GLU A 585 22.28 -11.24 31.34
N PRO A 586 21.27 -12.15 31.29
CA PRO A 586 21.41 -13.54 31.79
C PRO A 586 22.41 -14.40 31.01
N PHE A 587 22.89 -13.94 29.86
CA PHE A 587 23.81 -14.69 29.00
C PHE A 587 25.29 -14.38 29.22
N ASN A 588 25.63 -13.41 30.08
CA ASN A 588 27.03 -13.04 30.33
C ASN A 588 27.65 -13.77 31.53
N GLU A 589 26.87 -14.22 32.52
CA GLU A 589 27.42 -14.93 33.69
C GLU A 589 27.58 -16.45 33.47
N ALA A 590 26.90 -17.03 32.48
CA ALA A 590 26.97 -18.47 32.20
C ALA A 590 28.22 -18.91 31.41
N LYS A 591 29.14 -18.00 31.05
CA LYS A 591 30.36 -18.33 30.28
C LYS A 591 31.66 -18.30 31.07
N GLU A 592 31.65 -17.93 32.35
CA GLU A 592 32.87 -17.92 33.19
C GLU A 592 32.96 -19.07 34.22
N GLN A 593 31.97 -19.96 34.31
CA GLN A 593 31.99 -21.08 35.27
C GLN A 593 31.97 -22.49 34.66
N SER A 594 32.17 -22.66 33.34
CA SER A 594 32.23 -24.01 32.72
C SER A 594 33.65 -24.58 32.56
N ASN A 595 34.66 -23.96 33.17
CA ASN A 595 36.01 -24.53 33.29
C ASN A 595 36.24 -25.02 34.72
N THR A 596 35.48 -26.02 35.15
CA THR A 596 35.87 -26.97 36.21
C THR A 596 34.80 -28.05 36.32
N LEU A 597 35.24 -29.29 36.54
CA LEU A 597 34.44 -30.49 36.87
C LEU A 597 33.98 -31.35 35.68
N THR A 598 34.97 -31.98 35.06
CA THR A 598 34.87 -33.40 34.69
C THR A 598 34.74 -34.27 35.96
N GLU A 599 33.93 -35.33 35.82
CA GLU A 599 33.78 -36.52 36.69
C GLU A 599 32.95 -36.43 37.99
N LYS A 600 31.74 -37.01 37.93
CA LYS A 600 31.37 -38.25 38.66
C LYS A 600 29.92 -38.69 38.32
N ARG A 601 29.78 -39.97 37.93
CA ARG A 601 28.74 -41.00 38.26
C ARG A 601 27.28 -40.51 38.47
N SER A 602 26.21 -41.19 38.09
CA SER A 602 25.87 -42.45 37.41
C SER A 602 24.34 -42.65 37.62
N ASN A 603 23.62 -43.15 36.61
CA ASN A 603 22.36 -43.91 36.65
C ASN A 603 21.23 -43.55 37.65
N ALA A 604 20.07 -43.18 37.09
CA ALA A 604 18.80 -43.90 37.27
C ALA A 604 17.82 -43.47 36.17
N GLY A 605 17.46 -44.39 35.28
CA GLY A 605 16.68 -44.14 34.07
C GLY A 605 15.17 -44.21 34.22
N PHE A 606 14.48 -43.69 33.23
CA PHE A 606 13.32 -44.33 32.60
C PHE A 606 13.47 -44.12 31.09
N ASP A 607 13.88 -45.19 30.43
CA ASP A 607 14.23 -45.24 29.01
C ASP A 607 13.05 -45.85 28.24
N LEU A 608 12.31 -45.06 27.46
CA LEU A 608 11.35 -45.57 26.48
C LEU A 608 12.09 -45.74 25.15
N ASN A 609 12.86 -46.83 25.07
CA ASN A 609 13.36 -47.35 23.81
C ASN A 609 12.18 -47.84 22.96
N LEU A 610 11.95 -47.15 21.85
CA LEU A 610 11.21 -47.67 20.70
C LEU A 610 12.10 -47.42 19.48
N GLU A 611 12.97 -48.39 19.20
CA GLU A 611 13.90 -48.42 18.07
C GLU A 611 13.52 -49.55 17.11
N GLY A 612 13.61 -49.30 15.79
CA GLY A 612 13.42 -50.30 14.75
C GLY A 612 14.56 -50.23 13.74
N VAL A 613 15.14 -51.38 13.39
CA VAL A 613 16.32 -51.50 12.52
C VAL A 613 15.88 -51.65 11.05
N TYR A 614 16.34 -50.72 10.20
CA TYR A 614 16.36 -50.91 8.74
C TYR A 614 17.70 -50.42 8.18
N GLY A 615 18.54 -51.35 7.71
CA GLY A 615 19.76 -51.08 6.94
C GLY A 615 20.71 -50.03 7.52
N ASN A 616 21.53 -50.40 8.51
CA ASN A 616 22.71 -49.67 9.03
C ASN A 616 22.61 -48.15 9.29
N LYS A 617 21.42 -47.55 9.37
CA LYS A 617 21.20 -46.18 9.84
C LYS A 617 20.05 -46.14 10.84
N MET A 618 20.31 -45.59 12.03
CA MET A 618 19.29 -45.29 13.02
C MET A 618 18.34 -44.22 12.48
N VAL A 619 17.03 -44.51 12.42
CA VAL A 619 15.99 -43.55 12.04
C VAL A 619 14.96 -43.48 13.18
N PRO A 620 14.60 -42.29 13.68
CA PRO A 620 13.62 -42.19 14.75
C PRO A 620 12.25 -42.71 14.29
N LEU A 621 11.63 -43.58 15.08
CA LEU A 621 10.30 -44.14 14.84
C LEU A 621 9.26 -43.01 14.74
N ARG A 622 8.66 -42.88 13.56
CA ARG A 622 7.62 -41.89 13.26
C ARG A 622 6.25 -42.54 13.40
N TRP A 623 5.26 -41.76 13.80
CA TRP A 623 3.91 -42.26 14.06
C TRP A 623 2.87 -41.63 13.14
N VAL A 624 1.80 -42.39 12.89
CA VAL A 624 0.56 -41.95 12.24
C VAL A 624 -0.65 -42.28 13.11
N LEU A 625 -1.66 -41.43 13.06
CA LEU A 625 -2.99 -41.72 13.58
C LEU A 625 -3.84 -42.31 12.45
N ARG A 626 -4.27 -43.55 12.61
CA ARG A 626 -5.14 -44.27 11.68
C ARG A 626 -6.59 -44.04 12.09
N VAL A 627 -7.40 -43.57 11.14
CA VAL A 627 -8.82 -43.30 11.34
C VAL A 627 -9.61 -43.89 10.17
N ASP A 628 -10.82 -44.39 10.42
CA ASP A 628 -11.74 -44.83 9.37
C ASP A 628 -11.97 -43.68 8.37
N LYS A 629 -11.97 -43.99 7.07
CA LYS A 629 -12.15 -43.01 5.99
C LYS A 629 -13.41 -42.16 6.18
N LYS A 630 -14.48 -42.71 6.74
CA LYS A 630 -15.73 -41.96 7.03
C LYS A 630 -15.54 -40.83 8.07
N HIS A 631 -14.56 -40.97 8.96
CA HIS A 631 -14.24 -40.01 10.02
C HIS A 631 -12.95 -39.20 9.76
N ALA A 632 -12.35 -39.36 8.58
CA ALA A 632 -11.04 -38.77 8.27
C ALA A 632 -11.04 -37.23 8.28
N LYS A 633 -12.10 -36.59 7.80
CA LYS A 633 -12.20 -35.12 7.76
C LYS A 633 -12.30 -34.52 9.17
N PRO A 634 -13.23 -34.96 10.04
CA PRO A 634 -13.27 -34.52 11.44
C PRO A 634 -11.95 -34.72 12.20
N ALA A 635 -11.32 -35.89 12.07
CA ALA A 635 -10.05 -36.17 12.74
C ALA A 635 -8.92 -35.25 12.25
N LYS A 636 -8.84 -34.99 10.94
CA LYS A 636 -7.87 -34.05 10.36
C LYS A 636 -8.03 -32.64 10.90
N ASP A 637 -9.27 -32.18 11.06
CA ASP A 637 -9.57 -30.82 11.52
C ASP A 637 -9.21 -30.66 13.02
N ILE A 638 -9.47 -31.68 13.84
CA ILE A 638 -9.01 -31.72 15.25
C ILE A 638 -7.48 -31.67 15.31
N LEU A 639 -6.78 -32.55 14.58
CA LEU A 639 -5.32 -32.60 14.57
C LEU A 639 -4.69 -31.27 14.11
N LYS A 640 -5.29 -30.59 13.13
CA LYS A 640 -4.83 -29.26 12.68
C LYS A 640 -5.06 -28.18 13.73
N LYS A 641 -6.24 -28.14 14.37
CA LYS A 641 -6.59 -27.12 15.36
C LYS A 641 -5.63 -27.10 16.54
N PHE A 642 -5.22 -28.27 17.00
CA PHE A 642 -4.33 -28.41 18.16
C PHE A 642 -2.84 -28.56 17.81
N GLY A 643 -2.47 -28.42 16.52
CA GLY A 643 -1.07 -28.53 16.09
C GLY A 643 -0.48 -29.94 16.22
N TRP A 644 -1.33 -30.97 16.21
CA TRP A 644 -0.95 -32.38 16.37
C TRP A 644 -0.68 -33.09 15.04
N LEU A 645 -0.97 -32.45 13.91
CA LEU A 645 -0.67 -32.95 12.57
C LEU A 645 0.75 -32.52 12.14
N ASP A 646 1.59 -33.49 11.78
CA ASP A 646 2.90 -33.24 11.17
C ASP A 646 2.73 -32.85 9.69
N ALA A 647 2.76 -31.55 9.43
CA ALA A 647 2.49 -30.96 8.11
C ALA A 647 3.61 -31.19 7.08
N GLU A 648 4.78 -31.68 7.49
CA GLU A 648 5.91 -31.96 6.60
C GLU A 648 5.76 -33.30 5.87
N ARG A 649 4.87 -34.18 6.37
CA ARG A 649 4.58 -35.50 5.80
C ARG A 649 3.21 -35.55 5.12
N LYS A 650 3.09 -36.39 4.08
CA LYS A 650 1.83 -36.58 3.36
C LYS A 650 0.88 -37.49 4.14
N VAL A 651 -0.38 -37.07 4.26
CA VAL A 651 -1.51 -37.94 4.61
C VAL A 651 -1.72 -38.93 3.47
N TYR A 652 -1.93 -40.21 3.79
CA TYR A 652 -2.14 -41.26 2.80
C TYR A 652 -3.25 -42.23 3.24
N THR A 653 -3.74 -43.03 2.29
CA THR A 653 -4.72 -44.11 2.54
C THR A 653 -3.98 -45.44 2.46
N GLN A 654 -4.27 -46.39 3.34
CA GLN A 654 -3.71 -47.74 3.24
C GLN A 654 -4.29 -48.50 2.02
N GLU A 655 -3.58 -49.52 1.53
CA GLU A 655 -3.90 -50.26 0.28
C GLU A 655 -5.34 -50.81 0.24
N ASN A 656 -5.93 -51.12 1.39
CA ASN A 656 -7.29 -51.67 1.49
C ASN A 656 -8.38 -50.57 1.45
N GLY A 657 -8.03 -49.30 1.28
CA GLY A 657 -8.94 -48.17 1.04
C GLY A 657 -9.82 -47.72 2.22
N GLY A 658 -9.93 -48.52 3.29
CA GLY A 658 -10.86 -48.27 4.41
C GLY A 658 -10.38 -47.27 5.47
N HIS A 659 -9.09 -46.94 5.54
CA HIS A 659 -8.54 -46.08 6.59
C HIS A 659 -7.56 -45.03 6.03
N VAL A 660 -7.57 -43.85 6.65
CA VAL A 660 -6.66 -42.73 6.36
C VAL A 660 -5.64 -42.61 7.49
N CYS A 661 -4.37 -42.49 7.13
CA CYS A 661 -3.25 -42.33 8.04
C CYS A 661 -2.79 -40.87 8.07
N PHE A 662 -2.88 -40.26 9.25
CA PHE A 662 -2.46 -38.88 9.51
C PHE A 662 -1.10 -38.86 10.21
N PRO A 663 -0.06 -38.27 9.60
CA PRO A 663 1.22 -38.04 10.28
C PRO A 663 1.02 -37.18 11.52
N ILE A 664 1.44 -37.68 12.69
CA ILE A 664 1.24 -37.01 13.99
C ILE A 664 2.57 -36.61 14.63
N THR A 665 2.53 -35.54 15.44
CA THR A 665 3.69 -35.03 16.16
C THR A 665 4.02 -35.88 17.39
N LYS A 666 5.25 -35.76 17.92
CA LYS A 666 5.69 -36.54 19.09
C LYS A 666 4.93 -36.14 20.35
N GLU A 667 4.58 -34.85 20.47
CA GLU A 667 3.78 -34.30 21.57
C GLU A 667 2.41 -34.97 21.64
N PHE A 668 1.77 -35.19 20.49
CA PHE A 668 0.47 -35.88 20.44
C PHE A 668 0.58 -37.35 20.87
N VAL A 669 1.62 -38.07 20.41
CA VAL A 669 1.83 -39.49 20.78
C VAL A 669 1.96 -39.64 22.29
N ALA A 670 2.75 -38.78 22.94
CA ALA A 670 2.92 -38.79 24.38
C ALA A 670 1.62 -38.48 25.15
N LEU A 671 0.77 -37.61 24.60
CA LEU A 671 -0.53 -37.27 25.20
C LEU A 671 -1.57 -38.38 25.01
N TYR A 672 -1.63 -38.99 23.83
CA TYR A 672 -2.63 -40.00 23.48
C TYR A 672 -2.38 -41.34 24.19
N GLN A 673 -1.12 -41.70 24.45
CA GLN A 673 -0.75 -42.96 25.11
C GLN A 673 -0.89 -42.91 26.65
N ASN A 674 -0.78 -41.73 27.26
CA ASN A 674 -0.82 -41.56 28.72
C ASN A 674 -2.22 -41.43 29.33
N LYS A 675 -3.27 -41.28 28.51
CA LYS A 675 -4.64 -41.05 28.98
C LYS A 675 -5.54 -42.21 28.54
N LYS A 676 -6.11 -42.98 29.48
CA LYS A 676 -7.18 -43.94 29.16
C LYS A 676 -8.46 -43.13 28.85
N PRO A 677 -8.98 -43.15 27.61
CA PRO A 677 -10.17 -42.38 27.26
C PRO A 677 -11.40 -42.95 27.96
N ASP A 678 -12.20 -42.08 28.59
CA ASP A 678 -13.49 -42.45 29.18
C ASP A 678 -14.55 -42.44 28.07
N LEU A 679 -14.88 -43.64 27.59
CA LEU A 679 -15.73 -43.83 26.41
C LEU A 679 -17.22 -43.62 26.69
N ASN A 680 -17.63 -43.52 27.96
CA ASN A 680 -19.05 -43.54 28.33
C ASN A 680 -19.79 -42.21 28.04
N GLU A 681 -19.09 -41.07 27.89
CA GLU A 681 -19.70 -39.76 27.58
C GLU A 681 -19.49 -39.28 26.12
N ALA A 682 -18.68 -39.98 25.32
CA ALA A 682 -18.28 -39.53 23.98
C ALA A 682 -19.03 -40.24 22.83
N VAL A 683 -19.64 -41.40 23.09
CA VAL A 683 -20.24 -42.25 22.05
C VAL A 683 -21.56 -41.68 21.50
N ASP A 684 -22.37 -41.03 22.35
CA ASP A 684 -23.66 -40.45 21.93
C ASP A 684 -23.50 -39.19 21.06
N GLU A 685 -22.38 -38.47 21.19
CA GLU A 685 -22.11 -37.23 20.45
C GLU A 685 -21.48 -37.50 19.06
N VAL A 686 -20.70 -38.59 18.92
CA VAL A 686 -20.06 -38.98 17.65
C VAL A 686 -21.07 -39.35 16.56
N ILE A 687 -22.25 -39.84 16.95
CA ILE A 687 -23.31 -40.21 16.01
C ILE A 687 -23.92 -38.98 15.31
N ASN A 688 -23.70 -37.75 15.81
CA ASN A 688 -24.29 -36.50 15.28
C ASN A 688 -23.30 -35.36 14.96
N LEU A 689 -21.97 -35.57 15.02
CA LEU A 689 -20.99 -34.51 14.78
C LEU A 689 -20.98 -34.01 13.31
N LYS A 690 -21.66 -32.88 13.05
CA LYS A 690 -21.50 -32.09 11.82
C LYS A 690 -20.18 -31.31 11.85
N ALA A 691 -19.53 -31.15 10.69
CA ALA A 691 -18.22 -30.49 10.55
C ALA A 691 -18.12 -29.06 11.12
N GLN A 692 -19.24 -28.38 11.38
CA GLN A 692 -19.29 -27.04 11.93
C GLN A 692 -19.16 -26.99 13.47
N GLU A 693 -19.33 -28.09 14.20
CA GLU A 693 -19.30 -28.09 15.67
C GLU A 693 -17.91 -28.37 16.27
N ILE A 694 -16.95 -28.84 15.47
CA ILE A 694 -15.55 -29.13 15.88
C ILE A 694 -14.83 -27.86 16.39
N PHE A 695 -15.25 -26.68 15.94
CA PHE A 695 -14.70 -25.40 16.40
C PHE A 695 -15.05 -25.07 17.85
N LYS A 696 -16.10 -25.69 18.43
CA LYS A 696 -16.51 -25.49 19.84
C LYS A 696 -15.65 -26.29 20.84
N VAL A 697 -14.85 -27.26 20.39
CA VAL A 697 -13.98 -28.08 21.27
C VAL A 697 -12.87 -27.20 21.86
N ALA A 698 -13.00 -26.81 23.13
CA ALA A 698 -12.12 -25.83 23.77
C ALA A 698 -10.89 -26.45 24.48
N SER A 699 -10.93 -27.75 24.82
CA SER A 699 -9.86 -28.40 25.59
C SER A 699 -9.19 -29.55 24.84
N SER A 700 -7.88 -29.73 25.08
CA SER A 700 -7.09 -30.85 24.56
C SER A 700 -7.59 -32.20 25.09
N ALA A 701 -8.06 -32.25 26.34
CA ALA A 701 -8.64 -33.44 26.95
C ALA A 701 -9.86 -33.95 26.17
N ARG A 702 -10.83 -33.07 25.85
CA ARG A 702 -12.05 -33.43 25.10
C ARG A 702 -11.73 -33.82 23.65
N ALA A 703 -10.73 -33.19 23.05
CA ALA A 703 -10.27 -33.52 21.70
C ALA A 703 -9.67 -34.93 21.60
N LEU A 704 -8.98 -35.41 22.65
CA LEU A 704 -8.46 -36.79 22.71
C LEU A 704 -9.60 -37.81 22.82
N ASP A 705 -10.59 -37.53 23.67
CA ASP A 705 -11.75 -38.41 23.88
C ASP A 705 -12.58 -38.55 22.57
N LEU A 706 -12.74 -37.44 21.82
CA LEU A 706 -13.38 -37.43 20.51
C LEU A 706 -12.58 -38.21 19.45
N LEU A 707 -11.26 -38.07 19.40
CA LEU A 707 -10.43 -38.86 18.48
C LEU A 707 -10.54 -40.36 18.79
N ALA A 708 -10.55 -40.75 20.07
CA ALA A 708 -10.76 -42.14 20.48
C ALA A 708 -12.15 -42.65 20.07
N ALA A 709 -13.21 -41.87 20.27
CA ALA A 709 -14.57 -42.22 19.88
C ALA A 709 -14.78 -42.29 18.34
N LEU A 710 -13.96 -41.58 17.55
CA LEU A 710 -13.92 -41.71 16.08
C LEU A 710 -13.17 -42.98 15.60
N GLY A 711 -12.69 -43.81 16.53
CA GLY A 711 -11.95 -45.05 16.25
C GLY A 711 -10.48 -44.81 15.91
N ALA A 712 -9.89 -43.69 16.34
CA ALA A 712 -8.50 -43.37 16.03
C ALA A 712 -7.52 -44.28 16.79
N THR A 713 -6.54 -44.84 16.08
CA THR A 713 -5.49 -45.68 16.67
C THR A 713 -4.12 -45.23 16.19
N THR A 714 -3.11 -45.21 17.06
CA THR A 714 -1.74 -44.81 16.70
C THR A 714 -0.94 -46.00 16.19
N HIS A 715 -0.24 -45.84 15.07
CA HIS A 715 0.61 -46.86 14.44
C HIS A 715 1.97 -46.29 14.04
N ALA A 716 2.99 -47.15 13.94
CA ALA A 716 4.28 -46.77 13.37
C ALA A 716 4.15 -46.49 11.86
N ASP A 717 4.79 -45.42 11.39
CA ASP A 717 4.72 -44.94 10.01
C ASP A 717 5.91 -45.43 9.19
N HIS A 718 5.69 -46.48 8.40
CA HIS A 718 6.70 -47.07 7.53
C HIS A 718 6.74 -46.45 6.12
N VAL A 719 5.84 -45.50 5.79
CA VAL A 719 5.68 -44.92 4.44
C VAL A 719 6.19 -43.48 4.40
N VAL A 720 7.51 -43.30 4.44
CA VAL A 720 8.13 -41.96 4.41
C VAL A 720 8.30 -41.47 2.96
N LYS A 721 7.31 -40.77 2.40
CA LYS A 721 7.48 -39.95 1.19
C LYS A 721 7.59 -38.46 1.55
N VAL A 722 8.81 -37.95 1.65
CA VAL A 722 9.12 -36.52 1.85
C VAL A 722 8.83 -35.72 0.57
N ARG A 723 8.31 -34.50 0.71
CA ARG A 723 8.04 -33.59 -0.41
C ARG A 723 9.38 -33.02 -0.93
N LYS A 724 9.75 -33.23 -2.21
CA LYS A 724 10.88 -32.51 -2.86
C LYS A 724 10.51 -31.03 -3.04
N ALA A 725 11.45 -30.13 -2.73
CA ALA A 725 11.29 -28.69 -2.93
C ALA A 725 11.26 -28.33 -4.43
N SER A 726 10.37 -27.42 -4.84
CA SER A 726 10.32 -26.89 -6.21
C SER A 726 11.41 -25.84 -6.43
N SER A 727 12.29 -26.03 -7.42
CA SER A 727 13.27 -25.03 -7.85
C SER A 727 12.62 -23.98 -8.76
N SER A 728 12.99 -22.70 -8.61
CA SER A 728 12.47 -21.61 -9.45
C SER A 728 13.04 -21.67 -10.89
N PRO A 729 12.27 -21.28 -11.93
CA PRO A 729 12.76 -21.24 -13.33
C PRO A 729 14.04 -20.43 -13.55
N LEU A 730 14.21 -19.31 -12.82
CA LEU A 730 15.45 -18.52 -12.86
C LEU A 730 16.67 -19.37 -12.48
N LYS A 731 16.56 -20.14 -11.39
CA LYS A 731 17.62 -21.01 -10.90
C LYS A 731 17.94 -22.11 -11.92
N ILE A 732 16.90 -22.73 -12.49
CA ILE A 732 17.06 -23.74 -13.55
C ILE A 732 17.82 -23.16 -14.75
N MET A 733 17.42 -21.96 -15.20
CA MET A 733 18.10 -21.26 -16.31
C MET A 733 19.54 -20.90 -15.97
N LYS A 734 19.80 -20.34 -14.78
CA LYS A 734 21.15 -19.95 -14.34
C LYS A 734 22.08 -21.17 -14.27
N ASP A 735 21.60 -22.27 -13.71
CA ASP A 735 22.36 -23.53 -13.60
C ASP A 735 22.63 -24.16 -14.98
N ALA A 736 21.64 -24.12 -15.88
CA ALA A 736 21.76 -24.68 -17.23
C ALA A 736 22.67 -23.83 -18.13
N VAL A 737 22.55 -22.49 -18.09
CA VAL A 737 23.44 -21.59 -18.84
C VAL A 737 24.86 -21.61 -18.27
N ALA A 738 25.04 -21.71 -16.95
CA ALA A 738 26.37 -21.88 -16.35
C ALA A 738 27.06 -23.15 -16.87
N SER A 739 26.30 -24.25 -16.96
CA SER A 739 26.79 -25.50 -17.53
C SER A 739 27.18 -25.36 -19.02
N LEU A 740 26.43 -24.57 -19.79
CA LEU A 740 26.74 -24.27 -21.19
C LEU A 740 28.02 -23.43 -21.34
N LEU A 741 28.17 -22.36 -20.54
CA LEU A 741 29.37 -21.51 -20.57
C LEU A 741 30.63 -22.30 -20.26
N ASN A 742 30.56 -23.20 -19.26
CA ASN A 742 31.68 -24.08 -18.91
C ASN A 742 32.06 -25.02 -20.06
N ARG A 743 31.07 -25.56 -20.79
CA ARG A 743 31.31 -26.46 -21.95
C ARG A 743 32.05 -25.74 -23.09
N HIS A 744 31.75 -24.47 -23.30
CA HIS A 744 32.34 -23.65 -24.37
C HIS A 744 33.55 -22.82 -23.89
N ASN A 745 34.05 -23.04 -22.68
CA ASN A 745 35.16 -22.30 -22.06
C ASN A 745 34.96 -20.77 -22.04
N LEU A 746 33.72 -20.32 -21.82
CA LEU A 746 33.36 -18.91 -21.76
C LEU A 746 33.32 -18.39 -20.31
N PRO A 747 33.57 -17.08 -20.09
CA PRO A 747 33.59 -16.50 -18.75
C PRO A 747 32.25 -16.63 -18.02
N THR A 748 32.27 -17.09 -16.77
CA THR A 748 31.07 -17.18 -15.92
C THR A 748 30.53 -15.81 -15.49
N THR A 749 31.31 -14.74 -15.64
CA THR A 749 30.88 -13.35 -15.43
C THR A 749 29.72 -12.95 -16.35
N LEU A 750 29.57 -13.63 -17.50
CA LEU A 750 28.44 -13.45 -18.40
C LEU A 750 27.09 -13.77 -17.72
N LEU A 751 27.06 -14.63 -16.68
CA LEU A 751 25.83 -14.94 -15.94
C LEU A 751 25.18 -13.72 -15.28
N GLU A 752 25.93 -12.64 -15.03
CA GLU A 752 25.41 -11.37 -14.50
C GLU A 752 24.49 -10.64 -15.51
N GLN A 753 24.57 -10.99 -16.79
CA GLN A 753 23.73 -10.42 -17.87
C GLN A 753 22.42 -11.19 -18.10
N LEU A 754 22.19 -12.27 -17.34
CA LEU A 754 20.96 -13.06 -17.48
C LEU A 754 19.73 -12.26 -17.08
N PRO A 755 18.59 -12.42 -17.80
CA PRO A 755 17.35 -11.79 -17.42
C PRO A 755 16.88 -12.29 -16.06
N THR A 756 16.54 -11.34 -15.21
CA THR A 756 16.00 -11.59 -13.88
C THR A 756 14.48 -11.41 -13.85
N ARG A 757 13.90 -10.90 -14.94
CA ARG A 757 12.46 -10.82 -15.23
C ARG A 757 12.22 -11.07 -16.70
N TRP A 758 11.04 -11.59 -17.04
CA TRP A 758 10.55 -11.73 -18.41
C TRP A 758 9.02 -11.67 -18.43
N GLU A 759 8.47 -11.34 -19.60
CA GLU A 759 7.03 -11.36 -19.86
C GLU A 759 6.65 -12.68 -20.54
N ARG A 760 5.38 -13.07 -20.43
CA ARG A 760 4.86 -14.24 -21.13
C ARG A 760 3.62 -13.86 -21.93
N LEU A 761 3.70 -14.03 -23.25
CA LEU A 761 2.66 -13.68 -24.19
C LEU A 761 2.23 -14.95 -24.92
N GLY A 762 1.14 -15.55 -24.43
CA GLY A 762 0.75 -16.89 -24.83
C GLY A 762 1.82 -17.91 -24.44
N ASP A 763 2.35 -18.61 -25.42
CA ASP A 763 3.42 -19.60 -25.30
C ASP A 763 4.83 -19.01 -25.57
N ILE A 764 4.92 -17.74 -25.99
CA ILE A 764 6.19 -17.00 -26.12
C ILE A 764 6.59 -16.40 -24.78
N VAL A 765 7.84 -16.62 -24.35
CA VAL A 765 8.50 -15.82 -23.30
C VAL A 765 9.28 -14.68 -23.94
N VAL A 766 9.05 -13.47 -23.46
CA VAL A 766 9.64 -12.23 -23.98
C VAL A 766 10.64 -11.68 -22.95
N LEU A 767 11.91 -11.71 -23.32
CA LEU A 767 13.02 -11.22 -22.52
C LEU A 767 13.18 -9.69 -22.64
N PRO A 768 13.64 -9.00 -21.58
CA PRO A 768 14.00 -7.59 -21.67
C PRO A 768 15.02 -7.29 -22.75
N MET A 769 14.94 -6.09 -23.35
CA MET A 769 15.90 -5.62 -24.36
C MET A 769 17.35 -5.57 -23.85
N THR A 770 17.54 -5.52 -22.53
CA THR A 770 18.86 -5.49 -21.88
C THR A 770 19.51 -6.87 -21.77
N SER A 771 18.80 -7.95 -22.11
CA SER A 771 19.28 -9.32 -21.93
C SER A 771 20.18 -9.78 -23.07
N PHE A 772 21.25 -10.50 -22.71
CA PHE A 772 22.19 -11.12 -23.66
C PHE A 772 22.77 -10.12 -24.68
N LYS A 773 23.36 -9.02 -24.19
CA LYS A 773 23.88 -7.93 -25.04
C LYS A 773 25.30 -8.11 -25.53
N ASP A 774 26.09 -8.91 -24.83
CA ASP A 774 27.47 -9.21 -25.23
C ASP A 774 27.50 -10.02 -26.54
N SER A 775 28.37 -9.66 -27.48
CA SER A 775 28.47 -10.34 -28.78
C SER A 775 28.95 -11.80 -28.64
N VAL A 776 29.50 -12.17 -27.48
CA VAL A 776 29.83 -13.57 -27.17
C VAL A 776 28.58 -14.46 -27.17
N TRP A 777 27.40 -13.95 -26.77
CA TRP A 777 26.17 -14.73 -26.77
C TRP A 777 25.73 -15.15 -28.18
N ASP A 778 26.02 -14.31 -29.19
CA ASP A 778 25.70 -14.59 -30.58
C ASP A 778 26.45 -15.83 -31.09
N SER A 779 27.63 -16.13 -30.52
CA SER A 779 28.42 -17.32 -30.85
C SER A 779 27.82 -18.64 -30.34
N LEU A 780 27.04 -18.59 -29.25
CA LEU A 780 26.32 -19.76 -28.70
C LEU A 780 25.01 -20.04 -29.44
N GLY A 781 24.47 -19.01 -30.11
CA GLY A 781 23.36 -19.12 -31.07
C GLY A 781 22.18 -19.96 -30.57
N LYS A 782 21.79 -20.97 -31.35
CA LYS A 782 20.59 -21.79 -31.11
C LYS A 782 20.66 -22.65 -29.85
N GLU A 783 21.84 -23.12 -29.44
CA GLU A 783 22.00 -24.00 -28.27
C GLU A 783 21.63 -23.25 -26.98
N LEU A 784 22.06 -21.99 -26.86
CA LEU A 784 21.68 -21.10 -25.76
C LEU A 784 20.17 -20.92 -25.67
N TRP A 785 19.53 -20.56 -26.79
CA TRP A 785 18.11 -20.24 -26.78
C TRP A 785 17.23 -21.45 -26.48
N LEU A 786 17.61 -22.65 -26.92
CA LEU A 786 16.91 -23.88 -26.53
C LEU A 786 16.98 -24.12 -25.01
N ILE A 787 18.16 -24.00 -24.42
CA ILE A 787 18.36 -24.17 -22.97
C ILE A 787 17.56 -23.15 -22.18
N VAL A 788 17.58 -21.88 -22.59
CA VAL A 788 16.81 -20.81 -21.93
C VAL A 788 15.31 -21.07 -22.08
N THR A 789 14.85 -21.46 -23.27
CA THR A 789 13.44 -21.76 -23.55
C THR A 789 12.92 -22.90 -22.67
N GLU A 790 13.67 -24.01 -22.58
CA GLU A 790 13.34 -25.17 -21.75
C GLU A 790 13.34 -24.81 -20.26
N SER A 791 14.36 -24.08 -19.81
CA SER A 791 14.50 -23.66 -18.41
C SER A 791 13.36 -22.76 -17.92
N LEU A 792 12.82 -21.94 -18.83
CA LEU A 792 11.68 -21.05 -18.55
C LEU A 792 10.32 -21.74 -18.78
N GLY A 793 10.31 -23.01 -19.19
CA GLY A 793 9.10 -23.77 -19.46
C GLY A 793 8.27 -23.16 -20.58
N ALA A 794 8.92 -22.65 -21.63
CA ALA A 794 8.30 -22.05 -22.81
C ALA A 794 8.55 -22.92 -24.04
N THR A 795 7.77 -22.71 -25.10
CA THR A 795 7.99 -23.32 -26.43
C THR A 795 8.77 -22.39 -27.35
N ARG A 796 8.63 -21.08 -27.12
CA ARG A 796 9.18 -20.02 -27.94
C ARG A 796 9.75 -18.90 -27.05
N LEU A 797 10.79 -18.25 -27.54
CA LEU A 797 11.54 -17.22 -26.84
C LEU A 797 11.76 -16.03 -27.76
N ALA A 798 11.53 -14.84 -27.25
CA ALA A 798 11.73 -13.59 -27.95
C ALA A 798 12.43 -12.57 -27.05
N ARG A 799 12.93 -11.48 -27.63
CA ARG A 799 13.52 -10.35 -26.92
C ARG A 799 12.85 -9.05 -27.34
N GLN A 800 12.55 -8.19 -26.36
CA GLN A 800 11.98 -6.87 -26.59
C GLN A 800 12.93 -6.03 -27.46
N GLY A 801 12.40 -5.37 -28.48
CA GLY A 801 13.09 -4.30 -29.20
C GLY A 801 12.37 -2.96 -29.07
N ARG A 802 13.02 -1.90 -29.53
CA ARG A 802 12.40 -0.57 -29.53
C ARG A 802 11.28 -0.54 -30.55
N VAL A 803 10.13 -0.02 -30.13
CA VAL A 803 9.03 0.28 -31.04
C VAL A 803 9.49 1.37 -31.99
N SER A 804 9.31 1.14 -33.28
CA SER A 804 9.73 2.09 -34.30
C SER A 804 8.93 3.41 -34.15
N PRO A 805 9.56 4.58 -34.26
CA PRO A 805 8.85 5.87 -34.21
C PRO A 805 8.05 6.17 -35.49
N THR A 806 7.82 5.16 -36.34
CA THR A 806 6.90 5.24 -37.48
C THR A 806 5.48 5.55 -36.98
N GLY A 807 4.67 6.20 -37.82
CA GLY A 807 3.27 6.52 -37.48
C GLY A 807 2.44 5.29 -37.04
N THR A 808 2.85 4.10 -37.47
CA THR A 808 2.22 2.79 -37.21
C THR A 808 2.71 2.09 -35.93
N ARG A 809 3.75 2.60 -35.26
CA ARG A 809 4.32 2.06 -34.01
C ARG A 809 4.66 0.57 -34.09
N ASP A 810 5.44 0.20 -35.09
CA ASP A 810 5.78 -1.20 -35.37
C ASP A 810 6.59 -1.81 -34.22
N SER A 811 6.28 -3.07 -33.90
CA SER A 811 7.01 -3.82 -32.86
C SER A 811 8.45 -4.09 -33.28
N GLY A 812 9.38 -3.94 -32.34
CA GLY A 812 10.79 -4.31 -32.52
C GLY A 812 11.12 -5.69 -31.96
N LEU A 813 10.12 -6.50 -31.60
CA LEU A 813 10.33 -7.79 -30.94
C LEU A 813 11.09 -8.78 -31.87
N GLU A 814 12.14 -9.39 -31.34
CA GLU A 814 13.02 -10.33 -32.04
C GLU A 814 12.76 -11.76 -31.56
N ILE A 815 12.51 -12.71 -32.46
CA ILE A 815 12.38 -14.14 -32.10
C ILE A 815 13.79 -14.75 -31.97
N LEU A 816 14.07 -15.28 -30.78
CA LEU A 816 15.34 -15.95 -30.45
C LEU A 816 15.23 -17.48 -30.60
N ALA A 817 14.09 -18.06 -30.23
CA ALA A 817 13.75 -19.45 -30.47
C ALA A 817 12.26 -19.60 -30.81
N GLY A 818 11.95 -20.40 -31.82
CA GLY A 818 10.60 -20.55 -32.33
C GLY A 818 10.54 -20.29 -33.83
N ASP A 819 9.35 -20.50 -34.39
CA ASP A 819 9.05 -20.49 -35.81
C ASP A 819 8.46 -19.17 -36.30
N ASN A 820 7.66 -18.49 -35.48
CA ASN A 820 7.02 -17.21 -35.80
C ASN A 820 6.62 -16.40 -34.54
N GLY A 821 6.16 -15.17 -34.75
CA GLY A 821 5.69 -14.26 -33.71
C GLY A 821 4.20 -14.30 -33.40
N TRP A 822 3.41 -15.18 -34.06
CA TRP A 822 1.97 -15.25 -33.83
C TRP A 822 1.67 -15.85 -32.46
N VAL A 823 0.87 -15.14 -31.68
CA VAL A 823 0.50 -15.54 -30.32
C VAL A 823 -0.98 -15.37 -30.11
N ASP A 824 -1.55 -16.32 -29.36
CA ASP A 824 -2.91 -16.22 -28.86
C ASP A 824 -2.87 -15.80 -27.39
N HIS A 825 -3.52 -14.69 -27.09
CA HIS A 825 -3.63 -14.14 -25.75
C HIS A 825 -5.12 -13.98 -25.39
N ARG A 826 -5.53 -14.57 -24.26
CA ARG A 826 -6.90 -14.41 -23.75
C ARG A 826 -6.90 -13.48 -22.55
N GLU A 827 -7.73 -12.44 -22.62
CA GLU A 827 -7.92 -11.47 -21.55
C GLU A 827 -9.39 -11.06 -21.47
N ASN A 828 -9.97 -11.05 -20.27
CA ASN A 828 -11.38 -10.67 -20.05
C ASN A 828 -12.40 -11.43 -20.94
N GLY A 829 -12.08 -12.66 -21.35
CA GLY A 829 -12.91 -13.46 -22.24
C GLY A 829 -12.91 -13.01 -23.70
N VAL A 830 -11.94 -12.20 -24.12
CA VAL A 830 -11.64 -11.85 -25.52
C VAL A 830 -10.33 -12.54 -25.92
N LEU A 831 -10.32 -13.15 -27.09
CA LEU A 831 -9.12 -13.73 -27.70
C LEU A 831 -8.45 -12.70 -28.62
N TYR A 832 -7.15 -12.49 -28.41
CA TYR A 832 -6.30 -11.65 -29.24
C TYR A 832 -5.21 -12.53 -29.85
N SER A 833 -5.34 -12.81 -31.13
CA SER A 833 -4.34 -13.39 -32.01
C SER A 833 -3.65 -12.29 -32.81
N PHE A 834 -2.32 -12.19 -32.70
CA PHE A 834 -1.55 -11.19 -33.43
C PHE A 834 -0.09 -11.62 -33.56
N ASP A 835 0.60 -11.08 -34.55
CA ASP A 835 2.05 -11.23 -34.67
C ASP A 835 2.75 -10.22 -33.74
N ALA A 836 3.31 -10.70 -32.64
CA ALA A 836 4.02 -9.89 -31.65
C ALA A 836 5.31 -9.26 -32.20
N THR A 837 5.85 -9.75 -33.33
CA THR A 837 7.00 -9.14 -34.02
C THR A 837 6.62 -7.97 -34.91
N LYS A 838 5.33 -7.80 -35.19
CA LYS A 838 4.82 -6.73 -36.07
C LYS A 838 3.93 -5.75 -35.32
N CYS A 839 3.16 -6.22 -34.34
CA CYS A 839 2.19 -5.43 -33.60
C CYS A 839 2.62 -5.22 -32.15
N MET A 840 2.44 -4.00 -31.63
CA MET A 840 2.66 -3.71 -30.22
C MET A 840 1.52 -4.28 -29.35
N PHE A 841 1.89 -4.98 -28.27
CA PHE A 841 0.96 -5.37 -27.20
C PHE A 841 1.24 -4.64 -25.87
N SER A 842 0.24 -3.97 -25.29
CA SER A 842 0.36 -3.23 -24.03
C SER A 842 -0.47 -3.87 -22.91
N TRP A 843 0.22 -4.31 -21.85
CA TRP A 843 -0.35 -4.89 -20.64
C TRP A 843 -1.04 -3.86 -19.72
N GLY A 844 -0.71 -2.57 -19.85
CA GLY A 844 -1.13 -1.52 -18.90
C GLY A 844 -2.61 -1.15 -18.94
N ASN A 845 -3.37 -1.60 -19.94
CA ASN A 845 -4.75 -1.17 -20.19
C ASN A 845 -5.82 -2.20 -19.76
N LEU A 846 -5.44 -3.25 -19.01
CA LEU A 846 -6.33 -4.33 -18.60
C LEU A 846 -7.64 -3.84 -17.93
N SER A 847 -7.53 -2.88 -17.00
CA SER A 847 -8.70 -2.34 -16.29
C SER A 847 -9.62 -1.53 -17.19
N GLU A 848 -9.07 -0.82 -18.19
CA GLU A 848 -9.84 0.01 -19.11
C GLU A 848 -10.54 -0.82 -20.18
N LYS A 849 -9.89 -1.86 -20.73
CA LYS A 849 -10.56 -2.83 -21.61
C LYS A 849 -11.72 -3.52 -20.90
N ARG A 850 -11.55 -3.88 -19.62
CA ARG A 850 -12.63 -4.44 -18.79
C ARG A 850 -13.77 -3.44 -18.63
N ARG A 851 -13.46 -2.15 -18.42
CA ARG A 851 -14.47 -1.08 -18.32
C ARG A 851 -15.23 -0.90 -19.63
N MET A 852 -14.57 -0.94 -20.79
CA MET A 852 -15.23 -0.84 -22.10
C MET A 852 -16.19 -2.00 -22.33
N GLY A 853 -15.79 -3.22 -21.99
CA GLY A 853 -16.65 -4.40 -22.10
C GLY A 853 -17.86 -4.42 -21.15
N GLN A 854 -17.92 -3.53 -20.15
CA GLN A 854 -19.04 -3.41 -19.22
C GLN A 854 -20.08 -2.37 -19.67
N LEU A 855 -19.85 -1.67 -20.78
CA LEU A 855 -20.81 -0.75 -21.36
C LEU A 855 -21.97 -1.54 -22.00
N ASP A 856 -23.15 -0.94 -22.10
CA ASP A 856 -24.26 -1.49 -22.89
C ASP A 856 -24.29 -0.77 -24.23
N CYS A 857 -23.81 -1.43 -25.28
CA CYS A 857 -23.67 -0.86 -26.61
C CYS A 857 -24.59 -1.55 -27.64
N LYS A 858 -25.58 -2.35 -27.22
CA LYS A 858 -26.41 -3.21 -28.10
C LYS A 858 -26.99 -2.53 -29.34
N GLU A 859 -27.37 -1.27 -29.21
CA GLU A 859 -27.94 -0.46 -30.30
C GLU A 859 -26.97 0.60 -30.84
N GLU A 860 -25.74 0.67 -30.31
CA GLU A 860 -24.75 1.67 -30.68
C GLU A 860 -23.89 1.20 -31.86
N VAL A 861 -23.80 2.06 -32.88
CA VAL A 861 -22.74 2.06 -33.87
C VAL A 861 -21.56 2.83 -33.30
N ILE A 862 -20.39 2.18 -33.22
CA ILE A 862 -19.19 2.78 -32.63
C ILE A 862 -18.15 2.99 -33.72
N VAL A 863 -17.46 4.13 -33.72
CA VAL A 863 -16.26 4.33 -34.55
C VAL A 863 -15.04 4.29 -33.62
N ASP A 864 -14.16 3.32 -33.79
CA ASP A 864 -12.86 3.28 -33.15
C ASP A 864 -11.82 3.88 -34.09
N LEU A 865 -11.28 5.07 -33.76
CA LEU A 865 -10.34 5.76 -34.64
C LEU A 865 -8.91 5.21 -34.56
N PHE A 866 -8.63 4.35 -33.58
CA PHE A 866 -7.31 3.77 -33.33
C PHE A 866 -7.44 2.30 -32.93
N ALA A 867 -7.98 1.49 -33.83
CA ALA A 867 -8.41 0.13 -33.49
C ALA A 867 -7.25 -0.81 -33.13
N GLY A 868 -6.08 -0.64 -33.75
CA GLY A 868 -4.95 -1.56 -33.63
C GLY A 868 -5.37 -2.99 -33.96
N ILE A 869 -4.93 -3.95 -33.14
CA ILE A 869 -5.34 -5.36 -33.23
C ILE A 869 -6.77 -5.61 -32.69
N GLY A 870 -7.51 -4.55 -32.34
CA GLY A 870 -8.85 -4.60 -31.73
C GLY A 870 -8.86 -4.37 -30.23
N TYR A 871 -7.96 -3.54 -29.70
CA TYR A 871 -7.80 -3.29 -28.26
C TYR A 871 -9.12 -3.00 -27.54
N PHE A 872 -9.91 -2.07 -28.11
CA PHE A 872 -11.21 -1.67 -27.59
C PHE A 872 -12.35 -2.12 -28.50
N THR A 873 -12.14 -2.21 -29.82
CA THR A 873 -13.06 -2.82 -30.79
C THR A 873 -13.63 -4.15 -30.31
N LEU A 874 -12.77 -5.10 -29.91
CA LEU A 874 -13.22 -6.43 -29.51
C LEU A 874 -13.98 -6.42 -28.18
N PRO A 875 -13.54 -5.73 -27.11
CA PRO A 875 -14.37 -5.54 -25.92
C PRO A 875 -15.75 -4.93 -26.22
N PHE A 876 -15.83 -3.96 -27.13
CA PHE A 876 -17.11 -3.38 -27.54
C PHE A 876 -18.02 -4.42 -28.21
N LEU A 877 -17.49 -5.24 -29.12
CA LEU A 877 -18.27 -6.24 -29.85
C LEU A 877 -18.64 -7.46 -29.02
N VAL A 878 -17.68 -8.01 -28.28
CA VAL A 878 -17.78 -9.31 -27.59
C VAL A 878 -18.47 -9.17 -26.23
N LYS A 879 -18.20 -8.08 -25.49
CA LYS A 879 -18.69 -7.91 -24.12
C LYS A 879 -19.74 -6.80 -23.99
N ALA A 880 -19.52 -5.64 -24.61
CA ALA A 880 -20.51 -4.56 -24.61
C ALA A 880 -21.64 -4.78 -25.65
N ASN A 881 -21.48 -5.80 -26.49
CA ASN A 881 -22.42 -6.23 -27.53
C ASN A 881 -22.78 -5.14 -28.54
N ALA A 882 -21.84 -4.29 -28.93
CA ALA A 882 -22.03 -3.22 -29.92
C ALA A 882 -22.79 -3.69 -31.18
N LYS A 883 -23.73 -2.89 -31.68
CA LYS A 883 -24.50 -3.19 -32.90
C LYS A 883 -23.58 -3.36 -34.11
N MET A 884 -22.68 -2.39 -34.26
CA MET A 884 -21.70 -2.33 -35.33
C MET A 884 -20.50 -1.53 -34.84
N VAL A 885 -19.29 -1.92 -35.23
CA VAL A 885 -18.08 -1.11 -35.00
C VAL A 885 -17.38 -0.81 -36.32
N TYR A 886 -17.11 0.46 -36.60
CA TYR A 886 -16.19 0.88 -37.65
C TYR A 886 -14.81 1.05 -37.05
N ALA A 887 -13.91 0.13 -37.35
CA ALA A 887 -12.57 0.10 -36.80
C ALA A 887 -11.58 0.69 -37.80
N CYS A 888 -11.07 1.89 -37.52
CA CYS A 888 -10.08 2.57 -38.35
C CYS A 888 -8.68 2.14 -37.90
N GLU A 889 -7.89 1.61 -38.84
CA GLU A 889 -6.51 1.23 -38.61
C GLU A 889 -5.70 1.37 -39.91
N TRP A 890 -4.45 1.79 -39.82
CA TRP A 890 -3.58 2.00 -40.98
C TRP A 890 -2.33 1.10 -41.01
N ASN A 891 -2.06 0.37 -39.93
CA ASN A 891 -1.00 -0.62 -39.88
C ASN A 891 -1.52 -1.94 -40.51
N PRO A 892 -0.96 -2.39 -41.65
CA PRO A 892 -1.46 -3.59 -42.35
C PRO A 892 -1.37 -4.86 -41.49
N HIS A 893 -0.36 -4.98 -40.63
CA HIS A 893 -0.22 -6.13 -39.72
C HIS A 893 -1.27 -6.10 -38.61
N ALA A 894 -1.60 -4.91 -38.09
CA ALA A 894 -2.65 -4.76 -37.10
C ALA A 894 -4.03 -5.00 -37.70
N ILE A 895 -4.25 -4.60 -38.97
CA ILE A 895 -5.47 -4.92 -39.74
C ILE A 895 -5.63 -6.43 -39.90
N GLU A 896 -4.58 -7.14 -40.29
CA GLU A 896 -4.62 -8.60 -40.43
C GLU A 896 -4.96 -9.26 -39.09
N ALA A 897 -4.29 -8.87 -38.01
CA ALA A 897 -4.57 -9.36 -36.67
C ALA A 897 -6.01 -9.03 -36.22
N LEU A 898 -6.48 -7.80 -36.45
CA LEU A 898 -7.84 -7.38 -36.13
C LEU A 898 -8.88 -8.25 -36.86
N ARG A 899 -8.70 -8.51 -38.15
CA ARG A 899 -9.60 -9.39 -38.92
C ARG A 899 -9.66 -10.80 -38.34
N ARG A 900 -8.49 -11.41 -38.08
CA ARG A 900 -8.42 -12.73 -37.43
C ARG A 900 -9.09 -12.72 -36.05
N ASN A 901 -8.93 -11.65 -35.29
CA ASN A 901 -9.55 -11.54 -33.97
C ASN A 901 -11.06 -11.40 -34.03
N LEU A 902 -11.57 -10.64 -35.00
CA LEU A 902 -13.00 -10.50 -35.23
C LEU A 902 -13.63 -11.86 -35.57
N GLU A 903 -12.98 -12.65 -36.42
CA GLU A 903 -13.41 -14.02 -36.75
C GLU A 903 -13.32 -14.96 -35.54
N ALA A 904 -12.17 -14.98 -34.87
CA ALA A 904 -11.90 -15.89 -33.75
C ALA A 904 -12.80 -15.64 -32.52
N ASN A 905 -13.34 -14.42 -32.39
CA ASN A 905 -14.33 -14.07 -31.37
C ASN A 905 -15.77 -14.10 -31.89
N GLY A 906 -16.01 -14.47 -33.15
CA GLY A 906 -17.35 -14.60 -33.74
C GLY A 906 -18.12 -13.29 -33.86
N VAL A 907 -17.43 -12.19 -34.19
CA VAL A 907 -18.02 -10.84 -34.28
C VAL A 907 -17.65 -10.08 -35.57
N ALA A 908 -17.11 -10.78 -36.57
CA ALA A 908 -16.71 -10.19 -37.85
C ALA A 908 -17.87 -9.58 -38.64
N ASP A 909 -19.07 -10.16 -38.53
CA ASP A 909 -20.31 -9.67 -39.14
C ASP A 909 -20.75 -8.29 -38.62
N ARG A 910 -20.28 -7.90 -37.44
CA ARG A 910 -20.62 -6.64 -36.76
C ARG A 910 -19.46 -5.64 -36.73
N CYS A 911 -18.42 -5.83 -37.54
CA CYS A 911 -17.31 -4.90 -37.61
C CYS A 911 -16.91 -4.59 -39.05
N VAL A 912 -16.84 -3.31 -39.40
CA VAL A 912 -16.28 -2.84 -40.66
C VAL A 912 -14.88 -2.30 -40.39
N VAL A 913 -13.86 -2.96 -40.94
CA VAL A 913 -12.47 -2.49 -40.84
C VAL A 913 -12.19 -1.49 -41.96
N LEU A 914 -11.80 -0.27 -41.59
CA LEU A 914 -11.50 0.83 -42.50
C LEU A 914 -9.98 1.04 -42.54
N GLU A 915 -9.37 0.60 -43.63
CA GLU A 915 -7.93 0.62 -43.80
C GLU A 915 -7.43 2.02 -44.21
N GLY A 916 -6.51 2.58 -43.44
CA GLY A 916 -5.83 3.85 -43.72
C GLY A 916 -5.99 4.90 -42.63
N ASP A 917 -5.42 6.08 -42.86
CA ASP A 917 -5.45 7.18 -41.89
C ASP A 917 -6.89 7.57 -41.54
N ASN A 918 -7.25 7.47 -40.26
CA ASN A 918 -8.61 7.73 -39.78
C ASN A 918 -9.11 9.13 -40.18
N ARG A 919 -8.23 10.12 -40.38
CA ARG A 919 -8.62 11.48 -40.80
C ARG A 919 -9.21 11.52 -42.20
N ALA A 920 -8.87 10.54 -43.04
CA ALA A 920 -9.40 10.38 -44.39
C ALA A 920 -10.46 9.28 -44.46
N THR A 921 -10.27 8.18 -43.74
CA THR A 921 -11.06 6.95 -43.91
C THR A 921 -12.23 6.82 -42.96
N ALA A 922 -12.22 7.54 -41.83
CA ALA A 922 -13.31 7.44 -40.86
C ALA A 922 -14.64 7.89 -41.49
N PRO A 923 -15.73 7.17 -41.18
CA PRO A 923 -17.05 7.47 -41.72
C PRO A 923 -17.59 8.74 -41.06
N LYS A 924 -18.57 9.39 -41.69
CA LYS A 924 -19.13 10.68 -41.23
C LYS A 924 -20.60 10.52 -40.87
N GLY A 925 -21.00 11.02 -39.70
CA GLY A 925 -22.38 11.00 -39.22
C GLY A 925 -22.99 9.60 -39.07
N VAL A 926 -22.18 8.60 -38.73
CA VAL A 926 -22.64 7.21 -38.56
C VAL A 926 -22.53 6.73 -37.10
N ALA A 927 -21.77 7.42 -36.27
CA ALA A 927 -21.38 6.92 -34.95
C ALA A 927 -22.33 7.43 -33.85
N ASN A 928 -22.83 6.54 -33.02
CA ASN A 928 -23.40 6.92 -31.73
C ASN A 928 -22.29 7.22 -30.70
N ARG A 929 -21.11 6.63 -30.90
CA ARG A 929 -19.95 6.74 -30.02
C ARG A 929 -18.67 6.72 -30.83
N VAL A 930 -17.69 7.54 -30.43
CA VAL A 930 -16.33 7.47 -30.95
C VAL A 930 -15.34 7.12 -29.85
N ASN A 931 -14.44 6.18 -30.13
CA ASN A 931 -13.34 5.80 -29.25
C ASN A 931 -12.03 6.47 -29.70
N LEU A 932 -11.35 7.13 -28.76
CA LEU A 932 -10.08 7.85 -28.97
C LEU A 932 -8.95 7.22 -28.14
N GLY A 933 -8.65 5.95 -28.41
CA GLY A 933 -7.71 5.12 -27.64
C GLY A 933 -6.21 5.44 -27.78
N LEU A 934 -5.81 6.63 -28.28
CA LEU A 934 -4.40 6.96 -28.55
C LEU A 934 -3.74 7.76 -27.41
N LEU A 935 -2.58 7.27 -26.95
CA LEU A 935 -1.69 7.95 -26.01
C LEU A 935 -0.35 8.35 -26.68
N PRO A 936 0.28 9.48 -26.32
CA PRO A 936 -0.11 10.39 -25.23
C PRO A 936 -1.19 11.40 -25.60
N SER A 937 -1.50 11.60 -26.89
CA SER A 937 -2.54 12.53 -27.34
C SER A 937 -3.26 12.02 -28.57
N SER A 938 -4.57 12.26 -28.61
CA SER A 938 -5.48 12.01 -29.74
C SER A 938 -5.98 13.30 -30.42
N GLU A 939 -5.42 14.45 -30.03
CA GLU A 939 -5.88 15.79 -30.42
C GLU A 939 -6.01 15.97 -31.93
N GLY A 940 -5.05 15.43 -32.70
CA GLY A 940 -5.07 15.49 -34.17
C GLY A 940 -6.27 14.80 -34.84
N SER A 941 -7.04 13.98 -34.12
CA SER A 941 -8.21 13.28 -34.62
C SER A 941 -9.53 13.76 -33.99
N TRP A 942 -9.53 14.80 -33.14
CA TRP A 942 -10.77 15.29 -32.51
C TRP A 942 -11.78 15.81 -33.52
N ALA A 943 -11.33 16.57 -34.53
CA ALA A 943 -12.21 17.03 -35.60
C ALA A 943 -12.80 15.85 -36.39
N THR A 944 -12.03 14.79 -36.60
CA THR A 944 -12.50 13.55 -37.23
C THR A 944 -13.54 12.85 -36.35
N ALA A 945 -13.30 12.75 -35.04
CA ALA A 945 -14.25 12.16 -34.10
C ALA A 945 -15.58 12.91 -34.09
N VAL A 946 -15.55 14.25 -34.05
CA VAL A 946 -16.76 15.07 -34.10
C VAL A 946 -17.52 14.91 -35.42
N ARG A 947 -16.83 14.68 -36.54
CA ARG A 947 -17.49 14.39 -37.83
C ARG A 947 -18.07 12.99 -37.92
N ALA A 948 -17.52 12.04 -37.17
CA ALA A 948 -17.96 10.65 -37.18
C ALA A 948 -19.22 10.44 -36.34
N LEU A 949 -19.33 11.17 -35.21
CA LEU A 949 -20.58 11.42 -34.50
C LEU A 949 -21.58 12.15 -35.41
#